data_AF-X8H3N8-F1
#
_entry.id   AF-X8H3N8-F1
#
_cell.length_a   1.000
_cell.length_b   1.000
_cell.length_c   1.000
_cell.angle_alpha   90.00
_cell.angle_beta   90.00
_cell.angle_gamma   90.00
#
_symmetry.space_group_name_H-M   'P 1'
#
loop_
_entity.id
_entity.type
_entity.pdbx_description
1 polymer ?
#
loop_
_entity_poly.entity_id
_entity_poly.type
_entity_poly.pdbx_seq_one_letter_code
_entity_poly.pdbx_strand_id
1 'polypeptide(L)'
;MKFSHSWRRYRKTILALFFCSALSSAQAVDFMPVQDVQTGMEGIAKTVIVGDTISNFNVKVLGVMKDKGPSGHLILAKFSGPVMEQTGGIAHGMSGSPVYINGKLVGAVAYGWGFADGTIGMITPIEDMVKLWNIPYEKNLTNTWSDKQLIPMKTPLMAYGFDSTSMEYFKSKLPQYNYETYDTASSSSDDIAKPLEAGGSVAALLVDGDLKLGAIGTVTYVDGKQMVAFGHPFLKHGSANYFMHNANIFTVVKSYESAFKLGSMGREIGTVTEDRGAGIAGVSGTISSGIPVRFHLKDIDMGRDKQSNVKVIEDKDMTPTLAATALYNMLNKTLDRSGAGTAKITYTISPRNGEQKSLTRTNMFYSSESISEKTVDEFYNVIDVLMNNRFINYEIADINVETEVTQDKKTAKLVDAAASSTVVSPGDTIVVDVTLEPYRGEKVNKEVFFTVPKDQPLGKYTLEVRGGGEIPLPYVLEKQKYNLTDEVLRRLKVYKDFNDLFDELQKTDTNNQIVVEILEDGVSLVNEEASTSSVKKAKLQGVEDKPSPGDLKKKKGSEDLSDGKDDEKKNEKTAIDTEYIVQGDGQFTIQVMSVKDRDKALAKRAKEAKEQVKMEHKLELEDQGNKKDSKASQNKKDKSVNKPSKEKPSKDKPAGDAPSNEKPSNDKPSNDQVE
;
A
#
# COMPACT_ATOMS: atom_id res chain seq x y z
N MET A 1 7.93 -83.05 -39.59
CA MET A 1 7.40 -81.94 -40.45
C MET A 1 7.93 -80.61 -39.92
N LYS A 2 8.28 -79.65 -40.78
CA LYS A 2 9.00 -78.42 -40.37
C LYS A 2 8.03 -77.29 -40.01
N PHE A 3 7.98 -76.88 -38.74
CA PHE A 3 7.22 -75.70 -38.27
C PHE A 3 8.07 -74.77 -37.39
N SER A 4 9.11 -74.18 -38.01
CA SER A 4 9.86 -73.07 -37.41
C SER A 4 10.56 -72.28 -38.51
N HIS A 5 9.98 -71.15 -38.92
CA HIS A 5 10.67 -69.99 -39.52
C HIS A 5 9.73 -68.84 -39.93
N SER A 6 8.43 -69.10 -40.15
CA SER A 6 7.47 -68.06 -40.59
C SER A 6 7.26 -66.93 -39.56
N TRP A 7 7.01 -67.26 -38.29
CA TRP A 7 6.59 -66.30 -37.27
C TRP A 7 7.59 -65.15 -37.00
N ARG A 8 8.91 -65.42 -37.10
CA ARG A 8 9.94 -64.39 -36.88
C ARG A 8 10.01 -63.34 -38.00
N ARG A 9 9.46 -63.59 -39.19
CA ARG A 9 9.41 -62.60 -40.28
C ARG A 9 8.24 -61.62 -40.09
N TYR A 10 7.05 -62.12 -39.76
CA TYR A 10 5.86 -61.27 -39.52
C TYR A 10 6.02 -60.29 -38.34
N ARG A 11 6.73 -60.66 -37.27
CA ARG A 11 7.01 -59.73 -36.15
C ARG A 11 7.85 -58.52 -36.56
N LYS A 12 8.72 -58.62 -37.56
CA LYS A 12 9.55 -57.49 -38.02
C LYS A 12 8.76 -56.53 -38.92
N THR A 13 7.89 -57.04 -39.79
CA THR A 13 7.03 -56.21 -40.63
C THR A 13 5.95 -55.49 -39.83
N ILE A 14 5.32 -56.14 -38.85
CA ILE A 14 4.29 -55.49 -38.00
C ILE A 14 4.93 -54.40 -37.10
N LEU A 15 6.13 -54.63 -36.55
CA LEU A 15 6.81 -53.61 -35.77
C LEU A 15 7.28 -52.42 -36.61
N ALA A 16 7.69 -52.64 -37.87
CA ALA A 16 8.03 -51.56 -38.81
C ALA A 16 6.80 -50.75 -39.24
N LEU A 17 5.65 -51.40 -39.48
CA LEU A 17 4.38 -50.73 -39.78
C LEU A 17 3.86 -49.89 -38.60
N PHE A 18 4.10 -50.30 -37.35
CA PHE A 18 3.79 -49.50 -36.17
C PHE A 18 4.79 -48.37 -35.89
N PHE A 19 6.02 -48.44 -36.42
CA PHE A 19 7.02 -47.36 -36.27
C PHE A 19 6.88 -46.26 -37.34
N CYS A 20 6.32 -46.57 -38.51
CA CYS A 20 6.12 -45.59 -39.59
C CYS A 20 4.82 -44.76 -39.49
N SER A 21 3.90 -45.10 -38.59
CA SER A 21 2.62 -44.39 -38.41
C SER A 21 2.63 -43.33 -37.30
N ALA A 22 3.79 -43.07 -36.68
CA ALA A 22 3.95 -42.10 -35.58
C ALA A 22 4.90 -40.92 -35.92
N LEU A 23 5.20 -40.69 -37.21
CA LEU A 23 5.65 -39.38 -37.64
C LEU A 23 4.45 -38.45 -37.69
N SER A 24 4.12 -37.83 -36.55
CA SER A 24 3.49 -36.53 -36.55
C SER A 24 4.46 -35.55 -37.19
N SER A 25 4.37 -35.39 -38.51
CA SER A 25 5.05 -34.31 -39.21
C SER A 25 4.60 -33.01 -38.59
N ALA A 26 5.48 -32.37 -37.82
CA ALA A 26 5.33 -30.98 -37.44
C ALA A 26 5.40 -30.16 -38.73
N GLN A 27 4.26 -29.97 -39.39
CA GLN A 27 4.15 -29.06 -40.51
C GLN A 27 4.38 -27.66 -39.95
N ALA A 28 5.45 -27.01 -40.39
CA ALA A 28 5.65 -25.60 -40.14
C ALA A 28 4.38 -24.85 -40.59
N VAL A 29 3.86 -23.98 -39.72
CA VAL A 29 2.68 -23.19 -40.04
C VAL A 29 3.11 -22.11 -41.04
N ASP A 30 2.76 -22.30 -42.31
CA ASP A 30 2.97 -21.29 -43.34
C ASP A 30 2.27 -19.98 -42.94
N PHE A 31 2.99 -18.86 -42.99
CA PHE A 31 2.41 -17.53 -42.83
C PHE A 31 1.93 -16.99 -44.18
N MET A 32 0.90 -16.14 -44.13
CA MET A 32 0.44 -15.32 -45.25
C MET A 32 0.81 -13.86 -44.97
N PRO A 33 1.75 -13.27 -45.73
CA PRO A 33 2.10 -11.87 -45.61
C PRO A 33 0.90 -10.93 -45.77
N VAL A 34 0.88 -9.81 -45.05
CA VAL A 34 -0.24 -8.84 -45.10
C VAL A 34 -0.46 -8.26 -46.51
N GLN A 35 0.60 -8.20 -47.32
CA GLN A 35 0.56 -7.77 -48.72
C GLN A 35 -0.18 -8.74 -49.67
N ASP A 36 -0.28 -10.03 -49.30
CA ASP A 36 -0.96 -11.06 -50.10
C ASP A 36 -2.46 -11.13 -49.77
N VAL A 37 -2.91 -10.44 -48.72
CA VAL A 37 -4.30 -10.42 -48.25
C VAL A 37 -5.16 -9.51 -49.10
N GLN A 38 -6.28 -10.03 -49.63
CA GLN A 38 -7.18 -9.31 -50.52
C GLN A 38 -8.62 -9.28 -49.97
N THR A 39 -9.35 -8.20 -50.26
CA THR A 39 -10.79 -8.09 -49.96
C THR A 39 -11.57 -9.23 -50.59
N GLY A 40 -12.48 -9.82 -49.81
CA GLY A 40 -13.30 -10.96 -50.23
C GLY A 40 -12.70 -12.33 -49.94
N MET A 41 -11.43 -12.43 -49.53
CA MET A 41 -10.86 -13.69 -49.04
C MET A 41 -11.62 -14.21 -47.81
N GLU A 42 -11.78 -15.52 -47.73
CA GLU A 42 -12.48 -16.21 -46.64
C GLU A 42 -11.54 -17.14 -45.88
N GLY A 43 -11.80 -17.34 -44.59
CA GLY A 43 -10.92 -18.07 -43.69
C GLY A 43 -11.61 -18.51 -42.40
N ILE A 44 -10.83 -19.09 -41.49
CA ILE A 44 -11.29 -19.62 -40.20
C ILE A 44 -10.44 -19.02 -39.06
N ALA A 45 -11.11 -18.56 -38.03
CA ALA A 45 -10.52 -18.15 -36.76
C ALA A 45 -10.79 -19.20 -35.66
N LYS A 46 -9.91 -19.28 -34.65
CA LYS A 46 -9.98 -20.27 -33.56
C LYS A 46 -10.00 -19.63 -32.19
N THR A 47 -10.89 -20.04 -31.29
CA THR A 47 -10.93 -19.54 -29.90
C THR A 47 -11.64 -20.50 -28.95
N VAL A 48 -11.29 -20.48 -27.66
CA VAL A 48 -12.06 -21.18 -26.61
C VAL A 48 -13.19 -20.29 -26.08
N ILE A 49 -14.41 -20.84 -25.96
CA ILE A 49 -15.56 -20.16 -25.32
C ILE A 49 -16.10 -20.86 -24.07
N VAL A 50 -15.79 -22.14 -23.88
CA VAL A 50 -16.13 -22.95 -22.71
C VAL A 50 -15.03 -24.01 -22.51
N GLY A 51 -14.62 -24.25 -21.26
CA GLY A 51 -13.56 -25.16 -20.86
C GLY A 51 -12.21 -24.76 -21.47
N ASP A 52 -11.61 -25.72 -22.18
CA ASP A 52 -10.40 -25.62 -22.99
C ASP A 52 -10.65 -25.98 -24.47
N THR A 53 -11.90 -26.22 -24.86
CA THR A 53 -12.23 -26.71 -26.21
C THR A 53 -12.16 -25.59 -27.26
N ILE A 54 -11.26 -25.73 -28.22
CA ILE A 54 -11.13 -24.81 -29.35
C ILE A 54 -12.35 -24.90 -30.26
N SER A 55 -13.03 -23.76 -30.44
CA SER A 55 -14.14 -23.56 -31.37
C SER A 55 -13.70 -22.72 -32.57
N ASN A 56 -14.27 -23.03 -33.74
CA ASN A 56 -13.97 -22.35 -34.99
C ASN A 56 -15.07 -21.33 -35.35
N PHE A 57 -14.69 -20.23 -35.99
CA PHE A 57 -15.62 -19.26 -36.57
C PHE A 57 -15.10 -18.72 -37.91
N ASN A 58 -16.02 -18.29 -38.76
CA ASN A 58 -15.70 -17.88 -40.12
C ASN A 58 -15.16 -16.46 -40.15
N VAL A 59 -14.30 -16.17 -41.12
CA VAL A 59 -13.70 -14.86 -41.38
C VAL A 59 -13.89 -14.49 -42.83
N LYS A 60 -14.27 -13.24 -43.10
CA LYS A 60 -14.30 -12.64 -44.45
C LYS A 60 -13.56 -11.31 -44.44
N VAL A 61 -12.49 -11.20 -45.22
CA VAL A 61 -11.69 -9.98 -45.33
C VAL A 61 -12.50 -8.89 -46.03
N LEU A 62 -12.59 -7.72 -45.40
CA LEU A 62 -13.20 -6.51 -45.96
C LEU A 62 -12.14 -5.59 -46.59
N GLY A 63 -10.92 -5.56 -46.04
CA GLY A 63 -9.78 -4.87 -46.66
C GLY A 63 -8.57 -4.75 -45.72
N VAL A 64 -7.49 -4.12 -46.21
CA VAL A 64 -6.29 -3.84 -45.43
C VAL A 64 -6.19 -2.34 -45.11
N MET A 65 -6.18 -2.03 -43.82
CA MET A 65 -6.03 -0.69 -43.26
C MET A 65 -4.53 -0.41 -43.05
N LYS A 66 -3.90 0.25 -44.03
CA LYS A 66 -2.47 0.60 -43.99
C LYS A 66 -2.18 1.59 -42.86
N ASP A 67 -1.18 1.27 -42.05
CA ASP A 67 -0.61 2.10 -40.99
C ASP A 67 -1.66 2.71 -40.05
N LYS A 68 -2.63 1.85 -39.67
CA LYS A 68 -3.68 2.17 -38.69
C LYS A 68 -3.51 1.43 -37.37
N GLY A 69 -2.73 0.35 -37.32
CA GLY A 69 -2.48 -0.41 -36.10
C GLY A 69 -1.27 0.12 -35.32
N PRO A 70 -1.18 -0.12 -34.00
CA PRO A 70 -0.06 0.33 -33.17
C PRO A 70 1.30 -0.31 -33.53
N SER A 71 1.32 -1.33 -34.39
CA SER A 71 2.52 -1.98 -34.94
C SER A 71 2.67 -1.85 -36.46
N GLY A 72 1.72 -1.21 -37.16
CA GLY A 72 1.70 -1.13 -38.62
C GLY A 72 0.31 -1.31 -39.23
N HIS A 73 0.16 -2.32 -40.09
CA HIS A 73 -1.07 -2.55 -40.84
C HIS A 73 -2.11 -3.31 -39.99
N LEU A 74 -3.40 -3.13 -40.28
CA LEU A 74 -4.49 -3.97 -39.76
C LEU A 74 -5.32 -4.54 -40.89
N ILE A 75 -5.84 -5.75 -40.73
CA ILE A 75 -6.74 -6.37 -41.71
C ILE A 75 -8.16 -6.28 -41.16
N LEU A 76 -9.03 -5.52 -41.83
CA LEU A 76 -10.44 -5.40 -41.49
C LEU A 76 -11.19 -6.64 -41.96
N ALA A 77 -11.96 -7.27 -41.08
CA ALA A 77 -12.72 -8.49 -41.38
C ALA A 77 -14.10 -8.50 -40.71
N LYS A 78 -15.03 -9.23 -41.34
CA LYS A 78 -16.30 -9.64 -40.73
C LYS A 78 -16.19 -11.10 -40.30
N PHE A 79 -16.70 -11.39 -39.12
CA PHE A 79 -16.70 -12.69 -38.46
C PHE A 79 -18.11 -13.27 -38.42
N SER A 80 -18.28 -14.58 -38.53
CA SER A 80 -19.61 -15.20 -38.50
C SER A 80 -19.61 -16.66 -38.07
N GLY A 81 -20.81 -17.23 -37.91
CA GLY A 81 -21.03 -18.62 -37.49
C GLY A 81 -21.33 -18.77 -36.00
N PRO A 82 -21.46 -20.03 -35.51
CA PRO A 82 -22.08 -20.33 -34.23
C PRO A 82 -21.44 -19.64 -33.02
N VAL A 83 -20.12 -19.46 -33.01
CA VAL A 83 -19.41 -18.74 -31.95
C VAL A 83 -19.90 -17.30 -31.85
N MET A 84 -19.95 -16.56 -32.97
CA MET A 84 -20.38 -15.15 -32.98
C MET A 84 -21.85 -14.99 -32.58
N GLU A 85 -22.72 -15.93 -32.96
CA GLU A 85 -24.12 -15.98 -32.51
C GLU A 85 -24.23 -16.26 -31.00
N GLN A 86 -23.44 -17.22 -30.51
CA GLN A 86 -23.41 -17.58 -29.10
C GLN A 86 -22.85 -16.45 -28.23
N THR A 87 -21.87 -15.68 -28.70
CA THR A 87 -21.24 -14.59 -27.92
C THR A 87 -21.82 -13.21 -28.17
N GLY A 88 -22.60 -13.03 -29.25
CA GLY A 88 -23.14 -11.72 -29.65
C GLY A 88 -22.14 -10.85 -30.41
N GLY A 89 -21.11 -11.46 -31.01
CA GLY A 89 -19.96 -10.77 -31.63
C GLY A 89 -18.63 -11.12 -30.98
N ILE A 90 -17.58 -10.38 -31.33
CA ILE A 90 -16.24 -10.51 -30.74
C ILE A 90 -16.32 -10.12 -29.25
N ALA A 91 -15.81 -10.98 -28.38
CA ALA A 91 -15.75 -10.75 -26.93
C ALA A 91 -14.32 -10.49 -26.46
N HIS A 92 -14.15 -9.69 -25.40
CA HIS A 92 -12.87 -9.57 -24.70
C HIS A 92 -12.33 -10.95 -24.30
N GLY A 93 -11.03 -11.13 -24.49
CA GLY A 93 -10.36 -12.43 -24.34
C GLY A 93 -10.44 -13.35 -25.56
N MET A 94 -11.24 -13.03 -26.59
CA MET A 94 -11.01 -13.57 -27.95
C MET A 94 -9.82 -12.90 -28.63
N SER A 95 -9.38 -11.74 -28.14
CA SER A 95 -8.08 -11.15 -28.42
C SER A 95 -6.98 -12.20 -28.52
N GLY A 96 -6.33 -12.29 -29.68
CA GLY A 96 -5.30 -13.29 -29.97
C GLY A 96 -5.78 -14.50 -30.76
N SER A 97 -7.07 -14.62 -31.09
CA SER A 97 -7.62 -15.75 -31.85
C SER A 97 -6.99 -15.84 -33.24
N PRO A 98 -6.24 -16.90 -33.58
CA PRO A 98 -5.50 -16.98 -34.83
C PRO A 98 -6.43 -17.19 -36.02
N VAL A 99 -6.16 -16.43 -37.09
CA VAL A 99 -6.92 -16.40 -38.33
C VAL A 99 -6.14 -17.06 -39.46
N TYR A 100 -6.75 -18.05 -40.11
CA TYR A 100 -6.17 -18.79 -41.21
C TYR A 100 -6.93 -18.54 -42.51
N ILE A 101 -6.23 -18.18 -43.59
CA ILE A 101 -6.75 -18.09 -44.96
C ILE A 101 -5.96 -19.06 -45.83
N ASN A 102 -6.65 -19.90 -46.62
CA ASN A 102 -6.03 -20.97 -47.43
C ASN A 102 -5.06 -21.88 -46.64
N GLY A 103 -5.36 -22.13 -45.36
CA GLY A 103 -4.52 -22.92 -44.45
C GLY A 103 -3.31 -22.18 -43.85
N LYS A 104 -3.00 -20.97 -44.32
CA LYS A 104 -1.88 -20.15 -43.84
C LYS A 104 -2.32 -19.22 -42.72
N LEU A 105 -1.48 -19.04 -41.69
CA LEU A 105 -1.74 -18.10 -40.61
C LEU A 105 -1.51 -16.66 -41.09
N VAL A 106 -2.53 -15.82 -40.93
CA VAL A 106 -2.54 -14.41 -41.37
C VAL A 106 -2.27 -13.47 -40.21
N GLY A 107 -2.76 -13.80 -39.01
CA GLY A 107 -2.73 -12.90 -37.86
C GLY A 107 -3.71 -13.30 -36.76
N ALA A 108 -3.98 -12.38 -35.84
CA ALA A 108 -4.88 -12.56 -34.71
C ALA A 108 -6.03 -11.55 -34.68
N VAL A 109 -7.23 -11.98 -34.33
CA VAL A 109 -8.32 -11.06 -33.96
C VAL A 109 -7.88 -10.20 -32.78
N ALA A 110 -7.96 -8.87 -32.92
CA ALA A 110 -7.31 -7.94 -31.99
C ALA A 110 -8.18 -6.73 -31.58
N TYR A 111 -8.90 -6.11 -32.53
CA TYR A 111 -9.69 -4.90 -32.25
C TYR A 111 -11.11 -5.01 -32.77
N GLY A 112 -12.02 -4.22 -32.20
CA GLY A 112 -13.40 -4.05 -32.62
C GLY A 112 -13.86 -2.61 -32.35
N TRP A 113 -15.15 -2.36 -32.48
CA TRP A 113 -15.77 -1.07 -32.12
C TRP A 113 -16.82 -1.28 -31.03
N GLY A 114 -16.72 -0.53 -29.94
CA GLY A 114 -17.77 -0.47 -28.92
C GLY A 114 -19.07 0.12 -29.49
N PHE A 115 -20.21 -0.41 -29.05
CA PHE A 115 -21.56 0.00 -29.48
C PHE A 115 -21.84 -0.07 -31.01
N ALA A 116 -21.09 -0.89 -31.75
CA ALA A 116 -21.22 -1.07 -33.20
C ALA A 116 -21.61 -2.52 -33.58
N ASP A 117 -21.51 -2.87 -34.87
CA ASP A 117 -21.64 -4.27 -35.33
C ASP A 117 -20.50 -5.13 -34.75
N GLY A 118 -20.78 -5.82 -33.63
CA GLY A 118 -19.84 -6.70 -32.95
C GLY A 118 -19.34 -7.88 -33.80
N THR A 119 -19.85 -8.09 -35.01
CA THR A 119 -19.30 -9.07 -35.96
C THR A 119 -18.18 -8.50 -36.85
N ILE A 120 -17.86 -7.20 -36.78
CA ILE A 120 -16.78 -6.59 -37.55
C ILE A 120 -15.64 -6.19 -36.62
N GLY A 121 -14.41 -6.55 -37.00
CA GLY A 121 -13.21 -6.23 -36.24
C GLY A 121 -11.96 -6.23 -37.10
N MET A 122 -10.82 -6.01 -36.45
CA MET A 122 -9.52 -5.91 -37.08
C MET A 122 -8.58 -7.02 -36.58
N ILE A 123 -7.77 -7.51 -37.49
CA ILE A 123 -6.77 -8.55 -37.29
C ILE A 123 -5.38 -7.90 -37.35
N THR A 124 -4.56 -8.18 -36.34
CA THR A 124 -3.13 -7.80 -36.34
C THR A 124 -2.33 -8.85 -37.12
N PRO A 125 -1.53 -8.47 -38.13
CA PRO A 125 -0.75 -9.42 -38.94
C PRO A 125 0.21 -10.27 -38.10
N ILE A 126 0.33 -11.55 -38.43
CA ILE A 126 1.22 -12.48 -37.72
C ILE A 126 2.68 -12.02 -37.78
N GLU A 127 3.06 -11.41 -38.90
CA GLU A 127 4.40 -10.85 -39.15
C GLU A 127 4.79 -9.79 -38.11
N ASP A 128 3.83 -9.01 -37.61
CA ASP A 128 4.09 -8.00 -36.59
C ASP A 128 4.15 -8.60 -35.18
N MET A 129 3.40 -9.67 -34.94
CA MET A 129 3.40 -10.38 -33.67
C MET A 129 4.71 -11.14 -33.45
N VAL A 130 5.18 -11.93 -34.43
CA VAL A 130 6.40 -12.76 -34.26
C VAL A 130 7.69 -11.94 -34.20
N LYS A 131 7.69 -10.67 -34.67
CA LYS A 131 8.81 -9.75 -34.47
C LYS A 131 9.16 -9.54 -32.99
N LEU A 132 8.17 -9.67 -32.09
CA LEU A 132 8.35 -9.50 -30.64
C LEU A 132 9.36 -10.50 -30.05
N TRP A 133 9.53 -11.69 -30.64
CA TRP A 133 10.52 -12.68 -30.19
C TRP A 133 11.98 -12.27 -30.41
N ASN A 134 12.23 -11.34 -31.32
CA ASN A 134 13.57 -10.86 -31.66
C ASN A 134 13.94 -9.57 -30.90
N ILE A 135 13.07 -9.10 -30.01
CA ILE A 135 13.34 -7.97 -29.13
C ILE A 135 14.04 -8.53 -27.88
N PRO A 136 15.28 -8.10 -27.56
CA PRO A 136 15.90 -8.48 -26.30
C PRO A 136 15.11 -7.87 -25.14
N TYR A 137 14.87 -8.65 -24.09
CA TYR A 137 14.25 -8.15 -22.87
C TYR A 137 15.16 -7.08 -22.22
N GLU A 138 14.65 -5.85 -22.11
CA GLU A 138 15.35 -4.73 -21.47
C GLU A 138 14.60 -4.29 -20.21
N LYS A 139 15.19 -4.54 -19.04
CA LYS A 139 14.63 -4.13 -17.75
C LYS A 139 14.53 -2.60 -17.67
N ASN A 140 13.38 -2.08 -17.24
CA ASN A 140 13.07 -0.65 -17.04
C ASN A 140 12.81 0.22 -18.31
N LEU A 141 12.34 -0.34 -19.43
CA LEU A 141 11.85 0.46 -20.58
C LEU A 141 10.47 1.10 -20.34
N THR A 142 10.34 2.01 -19.37
CA THR A 142 9.11 2.76 -19.12
C THR A 142 8.85 3.78 -20.23
N ASN A 143 8.03 3.42 -21.23
CA ASN A 143 7.56 4.34 -22.27
C ASN A 143 6.05 4.15 -22.53
N THR A 144 5.23 4.93 -21.82
CA THR A 144 3.78 5.00 -21.98
C THR A 144 3.38 5.75 -23.25
N TRP A 145 3.65 5.15 -24.42
CA TRP A 145 3.25 5.71 -25.70
C TRP A 145 1.73 5.58 -25.91
N SER A 146 0.98 6.54 -25.35
CA SER A 146 -0.45 6.73 -25.60
C SER A 146 -0.68 7.05 -27.08
N ASP A 147 -1.14 6.06 -27.84
CA ASP A 147 -1.65 6.28 -29.19
C ASP A 147 -3.16 6.54 -29.12
N LYS A 148 -3.62 7.67 -29.66
CA LYS A 148 -4.99 8.17 -29.48
C LYS A 148 -5.91 7.85 -30.67
N GLN A 149 -5.44 7.18 -31.72
CA GLN A 149 -6.25 6.95 -32.94
C GLN A 149 -7.04 5.64 -32.97
N LEU A 150 -6.71 4.66 -32.12
CA LEU A 150 -7.51 3.43 -31.94
C LEU A 150 -7.80 3.19 -30.46
N ILE A 151 -8.97 2.65 -30.18
CA ILE A 151 -9.34 2.15 -28.85
C ILE A 151 -9.05 0.63 -28.85
N PRO A 152 -8.05 0.13 -28.10
CA PRO A 152 -7.93 -1.29 -27.83
C PRO A 152 -9.23 -1.79 -27.21
N MET A 153 -9.63 -3.02 -27.53
CA MET A 153 -10.66 -3.72 -26.75
C MET A 153 -10.16 -3.80 -25.29
N LYS A 154 -10.64 -2.89 -24.42
CA LYS A 154 -10.25 -2.79 -23.00
C LYS A 154 -10.24 -4.18 -22.39
N THR A 155 -9.07 -4.74 -22.10
CA THR A 155 -9.03 -6.12 -21.62
C THR A 155 -9.25 -6.09 -20.12
N PRO A 156 -10.39 -6.61 -19.62
CA PRO A 156 -10.72 -6.51 -18.22
C PRO A 156 -9.77 -7.37 -17.40
N LEU A 157 -9.40 -6.88 -16.22
CA LEU A 157 -8.67 -7.66 -15.24
C LEU A 157 -9.63 -8.62 -14.54
N MET A 158 -9.34 -9.91 -14.65
CA MET A 158 -9.95 -10.93 -13.81
C MET A 158 -9.30 -10.87 -12.43
N ALA A 159 -10.13 -10.69 -11.40
CA ALA A 159 -9.71 -10.63 -10.00
C ALA A 159 -10.18 -11.88 -9.27
N TYR A 160 -9.25 -12.72 -8.84
CA TYR A 160 -9.53 -13.88 -7.98
C TYR A 160 -9.19 -13.53 -6.54
N GLY A 161 -10.19 -13.63 -5.66
CA GLY A 161 -10.02 -13.48 -4.23
C GLY A 161 -9.80 -12.03 -3.76
N PHE A 162 -10.06 -11.01 -4.57
CA PHE A 162 -10.12 -9.63 -4.08
C PHE A 162 -11.54 -9.27 -3.61
N ASP A 163 -11.65 -8.36 -2.64
CA ASP A 163 -12.88 -7.66 -2.31
C ASP A 163 -13.04 -6.38 -3.14
N SER A 164 -14.28 -5.86 -3.23
CA SER A 164 -14.61 -4.69 -4.05
C SER A 164 -13.85 -3.44 -3.61
N THR A 165 -13.74 -3.20 -2.30
CA THR A 165 -13.02 -2.05 -1.73
C THR A 165 -11.53 -2.07 -2.08
N SER A 166 -10.91 -3.25 -2.16
CA SER A 166 -9.52 -3.43 -2.57
C SER A 166 -9.33 -3.19 -4.06
N MET A 167 -10.31 -3.56 -4.90
CA MET A 167 -10.28 -3.21 -6.32
C MET A 167 -10.55 -1.72 -6.59
N GLU A 168 -11.35 -1.06 -5.74
CA GLU A 168 -11.49 0.41 -5.76
C GLU A 168 -10.19 1.10 -5.34
N TYR A 169 -9.54 0.64 -4.26
CA TYR A 169 -8.22 1.13 -3.84
C TYR A 169 -7.19 0.99 -4.97
N PHE A 170 -7.09 -0.20 -5.58
CA PHE A 170 -6.20 -0.47 -6.72
C PHE A 170 -6.42 0.51 -7.88
N LYS A 171 -7.69 0.71 -8.29
CA LYS A 171 -8.05 1.67 -9.36
C LYS A 171 -7.73 3.12 -8.98
N SER A 172 -7.92 3.50 -7.72
CA SER A 172 -7.65 4.87 -7.25
C SER A 172 -6.16 5.23 -7.25
N LYS A 173 -5.27 4.23 -7.07
CA LYS A 173 -3.81 4.39 -7.14
C LYS A 173 -3.27 4.36 -8.56
N LEU A 174 -3.95 3.68 -9.50
CA LEU A 174 -3.54 3.54 -10.90
C LEU A 174 -4.61 4.03 -11.91
N PRO A 175 -5.16 5.26 -11.76
CA PRO A 175 -6.25 5.75 -12.61
C PRO A 175 -5.85 5.94 -14.08
N GLN A 176 -4.56 6.13 -14.37
CA GLN A 176 -4.02 6.31 -15.72
C GLN A 176 -4.22 5.08 -16.63
N TYR A 177 -4.42 3.89 -16.04
CA TYR A 177 -4.65 2.65 -16.77
C TYR A 177 -6.14 2.34 -17.03
N ASN A 178 -7.07 3.06 -16.39
CA ASN A 178 -8.52 2.96 -16.60
C ASN A 178 -9.09 1.52 -16.54
N TYR A 179 -8.70 0.76 -15.52
CA TYR A 179 -9.03 -0.67 -15.39
C TYR A 179 -10.52 -0.95 -15.16
N GLU A 180 -11.08 -1.80 -16.00
CA GLU A 180 -12.23 -2.63 -15.68
C GLU A 180 -11.76 -3.90 -14.97
N THR A 181 -12.49 -4.31 -13.92
CA THR A 181 -12.19 -5.49 -13.11
C THR A 181 -13.44 -6.33 -12.98
N TYR A 182 -13.32 -7.65 -13.15
CA TYR A 182 -14.39 -8.60 -12.89
C TYR A 182 -13.92 -9.69 -11.91
N ASP A 183 -14.74 -9.97 -10.91
CA ASP A 183 -14.48 -11.07 -9.98
C ASP A 183 -14.58 -12.41 -10.72
N THR A 184 -13.64 -13.31 -10.45
CA THR A 184 -13.65 -14.67 -11.02
C THR A 184 -13.43 -15.74 -9.95
N ALA A 185 -13.87 -16.96 -10.26
CA ALA A 185 -13.70 -18.15 -9.45
C ALA A 185 -12.52 -19.00 -9.92
N SER A 186 -12.11 -19.97 -9.10
CA SER A 186 -11.18 -21.03 -9.51
C SER A 186 -11.91 -22.22 -10.15
N SER A 187 -11.18 -23.00 -10.95
CA SER A 187 -11.62 -24.24 -11.59
C SER A 187 -10.90 -25.44 -10.96
N SER A 188 -11.56 -26.61 -10.96
CA SER A 188 -10.93 -27.88 -10.55
C SER A 188 -9.77 -28.33 -11.45
N SER A 189 -9.58 -27.69 -12.61
CA SER A 189 -8.47 -27.92 -13.54
C SER A 189 -7.31 -26.93 -13.37
N ASP A 190 -7.41 -25.95 -12.45
CA ASP A 190 -6.42 -24.86 -12.32
C ASP A 190 -5.02 -25.32 -11.89
N ASP A 191 -4.87 -26.47 -11.22
CA ASP A 191 -3.56 -26.98 -10.82
C ASP A 191 -2.80 -27.72 -11.94
N ILE A 192 -3.47 -27.97 -13.07
CA ILE A 192 -2.94 -28.78 -14.17
C ILE A 192 -2.24 -27.88 -15.20
N ALA A 193 -0.92 -28.02 -15.32
CA ALA A 193 -0.17 -27.43 -16.41
C ALA A 193 -0.53 -28.11 -17.74
N LYS A 194 -0.98 -27.34 -18.73
CA LYS A 194 -1.28 -27.79 -20.09
C LYS A 194 -0.37 -27.06 -21.09
N PRO A 195 0.08 -27.72 -22.18
CA PRO A 195 0.81 -27.04 -23.25
C PRO A 195 -0.08 -25.97 -23.89
N LEU A 196 0.53 -24.89 -24.37
CA LEU A 196 -0.18 -23.88 -25.16
C LEU A 196 -0.36 -24.35 -26.61
N GLU A 197 -1.51 -24.06 -27.19
CA GLU A 197 -1.84 -24.33 -28.58
C GLU A 197 -2.59 -23.16 -29.23
N ALA A 198 -2.46 -23.00 -30.54
CA ALA A 198 -3.04 -21.89 -31.30
C ALA A 198 -4.59 -21.94 -31.29
N GLY A 199 -5.21 -20.92 -30.69
CA GLY A 199 -6.65 -20.85 -30.40
C GLY A 199 -7.03 -21.20 -28.96
N GLY A 200 -6.10 -21.77 -28.18
CA GLY A 200 -6.25 -22.06 -26.76
C GLY A 200 -6.20 -20.80 -25.88
N SER A 201 -6.67 -20.91 -24.63
CA SER A 201 -6.70 -19.80 -23.68
C SER A 201 -5.43 -19.68 -22.83
N VAL A 202 -4.97 -18.44 -22.65
CA VAL A 202 -3.79 -18.07 -21.86
C VAL A 202 -4.12 -16.84 -21.01
N ALA A 203 -3.51 -16.73 -19.84
CA ALA A 203 -3.62 -15.54 -18.99
C ALA A 203 -2.25 -14.91 -18.72
N ALA A 204 -2.23 -13.58 -18.61
CA ALA A 204 -1.08 -12.77 -18.22
C ALA A 204 -1.39 -12.08 -16.89
N LEU A 205 -0.68 -12.46 -15.83
CA LEU A 205 -0.97 -12.06 -14.46
C LEU A 205 0.06 -11.05 -13.92
N LEU A 206 -0.46 -10.06 -13.19
CA LEU A 206 0.26 -9.04 -12.44
C LEU A 206 0.47 -9.46 -10.97
N VAL A 207 -0.47 -10.26 -10.44
CA VAL A 207 -0.41 -10.90 -9.11
C VAL A 207 -0.75 -12.37 -9.26
N ASP A 208 0.00 -13.24 -8.60
CA ASP A 208 -0.26 -14.68 -8.50
C ASP A 208 -0.04 -15.21 -7.07
N GLY A 209 -0.59 -16.39 -6.75
CA GLY A 209 -0.61 -16.99 -5.40
C GLY A 209 -2.02 -17.07 -4.83
N ASP A 210 -2.18 -16.75 -3.54
CA ASP A 210 -3.48 -16.75 -2.85
C ASP A 210 -4.46 -15.69 -3.38
N LEU A 211 -3.95 -14.73 -4.16
CA LEU A 211 -4.69 -13.79 -4.98
C LEU A 211 -4.17 -13.90 -6.41
N LYS A 212 -5.06 -13.77 -7.40
CA LYS A 212 -4.66 -13.65 -8.80
C LYS A 212 -5.31 -12.42 -9.42
N LEU A 213 -4.53 -11.63 -10.14
CA LEU A 213 -5.00 -10.46 -10.89
C LEU A 213 -4.33 -10.46 -12.25
N GLY A 214 -5.12 -10.53 -13.33
CA GLY A 214 -4.56 -10.64 -14.68
C GLY A 214 -5.61 -10.61 -15.78
N ALA A 215 -5.14 -10.56 -17.02
CA ALA A 215 -5.99 -10.61 -18.21
C ALA A 215 -6.03 -12.03 -18.79
N ILE A 216 -7.19 -12.46 -19.29
CA ILE A 216 -7.36 -13.70 -20.06
C ILE A 216 -7.49 -13.35 -21.54
N GLY A 217 -6.75 -14.06 -22.39
CA GLY A 217 -6.79 -13.94 -23.84
C GLY A 217 -6.67 -15.28 -24.56
N THR A 218 -6.33 -15.21 -25.84
CA THR A 218 -6.18 -16.38 -26.72
C THR A 218 -4.76 -16.42 -27.29
N VAL A 219 -4.17 -17.62 -27.35
CA VAL A 219 -2.87 -17.87 -27.97
C VAL A 219 -3.01 -17.81 -29.48
N THR A 220 -2.20 -16.99 -30.14
CA THR A 220 -2.17 -16.89 -31.61
C THR A 220 -1.29 -17.96 -32.21
N TYR A 221 -0.04 -18.04 -31.76
CA TYR A 221 0.95 -18.95 -32.33
C TYR A 221 1.96 -19.38 -31.26
N VAL A 222 2.49 -20.60 -31.43
CA VAL A 222 3.47 -21.23 -30.54
C VAL A 222 4.54 -21.87 -31.43
N ASP A 223 5.80 -21.54 -31.20
CA ASP A 223 6.95 -22.18 -31.84
C ASP A 223 7.92 -22.69 -30.76
N GLY A 224 7.93 -24.01 -30.58
CA GLY A 224 8.67 -24.69 -29.50
C GLY A 224 8.24 -24.20 -28.11
N LYS A 225 9.01 -23.27 -27.54
CA LYS A 225 8.71 -22.61 -26.25
C LYS A 225 8.18 -21.18 -26.39
N GLN A 226 8.43 -20.54 -27.53
CA GLN A 226 8.03 -19.14 -27.76
C GLN A 226 6.55 -19.08 -28.14
N MET A 227 5.85 -18.04 -27.70
CA MET A 227 4.45 -17.82 -28.06
C MET A 227 4.14 -16.34 -28.30
N VAL A 228 3.06 -16.09 -29.03
CA VAL A 228 2.43 -14.76 -29.18
C VAL A 228 0.92 -14.86 -28.95
N ALA A 229 0.34 -13.86 -28.30
CA ALA A 229 -1.09 -13.83 -27.93
C ALA A 229 -1.65 -12.40 -27.90
N PHE A 230 -2.94 -12.30 -27.59
CA PHE A 230 -3.76 -11.08 -27.47
C PHE A 230 -3.95 -10.29 -28.78
N GLY A 231 -2.95 -10.21 -29.67
CA GLY A 231 -3.03 -9.45 -30.93
C GLY A 231 -3.05 -7.93 -30.76
N HIS A 232 -3.12 -7.44 -29.52
CA HIS A 232 -3.03 -6.04 -29.12
C HIS A 232 -2.30 -5.98 -27.76
N PRO A 233 -1.73 -4.82 -27.36
CA PRO A 233 -1.09 -4.69 -26.05
C PRO A 233 -2.07 -4.94 -24.92
N PHE A 234 -1.61 -5.53 -23.83
CA PHE A 234 -2.34 -5.62 -22.57
C PHE A 234 -2.26 -4.28 -21.84
N LEU A 235 -1.05 -3.85 -21.46
CA LEU A 235 -0.73 -2.57 -20.81
C LEU A 235 0.15 -1.68 -21.69
N LYS A 236 0.70 -2.22 -22.78
CA LYS A 236 1.71 -1.60 -23.67
C LYS A 236 2.99 -1.25 -22.92
N HIS A 237 3.37 -2.06 -21.94
CA HIS A 237 4.47 -1.76 -21.02
C HIS A 237 5.88 -1.90 -21.64
N GLY A 238 6.00 -2.45 -22.86
CA GLY A 238 7.29 -2.70 -23.49
C GLY A 238 7.85 -4.06 -23.10
N SER A 239 9.01 -4.09 -22.46
CA SER A 239 9.55 -5.33 -21.90
C SER A 239 8.88 -5.62 -20.56
N ALA A 240 8.30 -6.82 -20.43
CA ALA A 240 7.40 -7.22 -19.36
C ALA A 240 7.91 -8.49 -18.65
N ASN A 241 7.35 -8.80 -17.48
CA ASN A 241 7.71 -9.95 -16.65
C ASN A 241 6.48 -10.64 -16.04
N TYR A 242 5.34 -10.53 -16.72
CA TYR A 242 4.04 -11.04 -16.24
C TYR A 242 4.03 -12.56 -16.16
N PHE A 243 3.35 -13.10 -15.16
CA PHE A 243 3.22 -14.53 -14.98
C PHE A 243 2.30 -15.09 -16.07
N MET A 244 2.78 -16.07 -16.84
CA MET A 244 1.99 -16.68 -17.92
C MET A 244 1.32 -17.95 -17.40
N HIS A 245 0.00 -17.97 -17.42
CA HIS A 245 -0.82 -19.07 -16.88
C HIS A 245 -1.67 -19.72 -17.97
N ASN A 246 -2.00 -21.00 -17.78
CA ASN A 246 -3.17 -21.58 -18.42
C ASN A 246 -4.44 -20.85 -17.95
N ALA A 247 -5.48 -20.80 -18.78
CA ALA A 247 -6.79 -20.30 -18.37
C ALA A 247 -7.90 -21.26 -18.82
N ASN A 248 -8.93 -21.40 -17.98
CA ASN A 248 -10.09 -22.26 -18.24
C ASN A 248 -11.36 -21.41 -18.27
N ILE A 249 -12.06 -21.41 -19.41
CA ILE A 249 -13.19 -20.50 -19.63
C ILE A 249 -14.46 -21.14 -19.08
N PHE A 250 -15.18 -20.44 -18.20
CA PHE A 250 -16.49 -20.90 -17.73
C PHE A 250 -17.57 -20.61 -18.78
N THR A 251 -17.58 -19.39 -19.32
CA THR A 251 -18.51 -18.96 -20.37
C THR A 251 -18.06 -17.63 -21.00
N VAL A 252 -18.80 -17.15 -21.99
CA VAL A 252 -18.73 -15.77 -22.46
C VAL A 252 -19.96 -15.02 -21.96
N VAL A 253 -19.73 -13.98 -21.15
CA VAL A 253 -20.77 -13.10 -20.63
C VAL A 253 -21.12 -12.07 -21.70
N LYS A 254 -22.40 -12.01 -22.10
CA LYS A 254 -22.91 -10.97 -22.99
C LYS A 254 -23.12 -9.67 -22.20
N SER A 255 -22.72 -8.55 -22.79
CA SER A 255 -22.96 -7.20 -22.25
C SER A 255 -23.27 -6.25 -23.40
N TYR A 256 -24.03 -5.20 -23.11
CA TYR A 256 -24.32 -4.11 -24.07
C TYR A 256 -23.12 -3.22 -24.34
N GLU A 257 -22.18 -3.12 -23.39
CA GLU A 257 -20.95 -2.35 -23.54
C GLU A 257 -19.89 -3.15 -24.32
N SER A 258 -19.52 -4.33 -23.80
CA SER A 258 -18.69 -5.32 -24.51
C SER A 258 -18.77 -6.71 -23.84
N ALA A 259 -19.02 -7.75 -24.62
CA ALA A 259 -18.99 -9.13 -24.12
C ALA A 259 -17.57 -9.56 -23.69
N PHE A 260 -17.43 -10.48 -22.75
CA PHE A 260 -16.13 -10.93 -22.24
C PHE A 260 -16.10 -12.42 -21.86
N LYS A 261 -14.93 -13.06 -22.01
CA LYS A 261 -14.68 -14.41 -21.46
C LYS A 261 -14.58 -14.33 -19.93
N LEU A 262 -15.46 -15.03 -19.23
CA LEU A 262 -15.34 -15.26 -17.78
C LEU A 262 -14.68 -16.63 -17.57
N GLY A 263 -13.56 -16.67 -16.85
CA GLY A 263 -12.78 -17.88 -16.65
C GLY A 263 -11.78 -17.78 -15.51
N SER A 264 -11.26 -18.92 -15.09
CA SER A 264 -10.24 -19.02 -14.06
C SER A 264 -8.82 -18.84 -14.62
N MET A 265 -7.94 -18.31 -13.78
CA MET A 265 -6.49 -18.23 -14.04
C MET A 265 -5.82 -19.43 -13.36
N GLY A 266 -5.40 -20.40 -14.17
CA GLY A 266 -4.92 -21.70 -13.72
C GLY A 266 -3.45 -21.72 -13.30
N ARG A 267 -2.75 -22.75 -13.76
CA ARG A 267 -1.35 -23.05 -13.40
C ARG A 267 -0.40 -22.11 -14.12
N GLU A 268 0.62 -21.63 -13.43
CA GLU A 268 1.73 -20.92 -14.07
C GLU A 268 2.53 -21.90 -14.94
N ILE A 269 2.84 -21.48 -16.16
CA ILE A 269 3.52 -22.30 -17.17
C ILE A 269 4.69 -21.56 -17.84
N GLY A 270 4.90 -20.27 -17.56
CA GLY A 270 6.02 -19.51 -18.11
C GLY A 270 5.95 -18.04 -17.76
N THR A 271 6.58 -17.21 -18.59
CA THR A 271 6.60 -15.75 -18.44
C THR A 271 6.23 -15.06 -19.74
N VAL A 272 5.47 -13.98 -19.65
CA VAL A 272 5.35 -12.98 -20.71
C VAL A 272 6.59 -12.10 -20.61
N THR A 273 7.30 -11.90 -21.71
CA THR A 273 8.54 -11.11 -21.79
C THR A 273 8.34 -9.76 -22.46
N GLU A 274 7.32 -9.63 -23.32
CA GLU A 274 7.07 -8.42 -24.09
C GLU A 274 5.56 -8.15 -24.19
N ASP A 275 5.18 -6.88 -24.08
CA ASP A 275 3.82 -6.37 -24.20
C ASP A 275 3.83 -5.06 -25.01
N ARG A 276 3.49 -5.16 -26.30
CA ARG A 276 3.68 -4.07 -27.28
C ARG A 276 2.50 -3.97 -28.24
N GLY A 277 2.60 -3.02 -29.18
CA GLY A 277 1.53 -2.67 -30.12
C GLY A 277 0.91 -3.84 -30.90
N ALA A 278 1.66 -4.91 -31.16
CA ALA A 278 1.17 -6.09 -31.89
C ALA A 278 0.53 -7.18 -31.01
N GLY A 279 0.65 -7.11 -29.68
CA GLY A 279 0.31 -8.23 -28.79
C GLY A 279 1.30 -8.41 -27.65
N ILE A 280 1.13 -9.53 -26.96
CA ILE A 280 2.08 -10.02 -25.97
C ILE A 280 2.91 -11.18 -26.55
N ALA A 281 4.15 -11.33 -26.10
CA ALA A 281 5.01 -12.46 -26.40
C ALA A 281 5.66 -13.01 -25.12
N GLY A 282 5.94 -14.32 -25.11
CA GLY A 282 6.43 -15.00 -23.91
C GLY A 282 7.08 -16.34 -24.17
N VAL A 283 7.62 -16.93 -23.11
CA VAL A 283 8.39 -18.19 -23.14
C VAL A 283 7.82 -19.18 -22.13
N SER A 284 7.40 -20.34 -22.64
CA SER A 284 6.89 -21.47 -21.84
C SER A 284 8.04 -22.24 -21.17
N GLY A 285 7.81 -22.67 -19.93
CA GLY A 285 8.77 -23.40 -19.09
C GLY A 285 9.82 -22.52 -18.39
N THR A 286 9.75 -21.19 -18.52
CA THR A 286 10.58 -20.23 -17.79
C THR A 286 9.69 -19.43 -16.84
N ILE A 287 9.77 -19.71 -15.54
CA ILE A 287 8.93 -19.08 -14.52
C ILE A 287 9.56 -17.77 -14.04
N SER A 288 8.77 -16.70 -14.00
CA SER A 288 9.20 -15.42 -13.41
C SER A 288 9.13 -15.50 -11.89
N SER A 289 10.21 -15.12 -11.19
CA SER A 289 10.21 -15.10 -9.72
C SER A 289 9.25 -14.07 -9.15
N GLY A 290 9.03 -12.98 -9.89
CA GLY A 290 8.42 -11.75 -9.37
C GLY A 290 9.15 -11.26 -8.12
N ILE A 291 8.37 -10.57 -7.28
CA ILE A 291 8.67 -10.23 -5.90
C ILE A 291 7.65 -10.97 -5.02
N PRO A 292 8.07 -11.99 -4.25
CA PRO A 292 7.21 -12.64 -3.26
C PRO A 292 6.87 -11.68 -2.11
N VAL A 293 5.59 -11.58 -1.77
CA VAL A 293 5.09 -10.84 -0.61
C VAL A 293 4.37 -11.82 0.30
N ARG A 294 4.91 -11.99 1.51
CA ARG A 294 4.44 -12.96 2.51
C ARG A 294 3.80 -12.23 3.68
N PHE A 295 2.58 -12.61 4.01
CA PHE A 295 1.76 -11.96 5.03
C PHE A 295 1.49 -12.91 6.19
N HIS A 296 1.63 -12.41 7.42
CA HIS A 296 1.15 -13.03 8.66
C HIS A 296 0.26 -12.01 9.37
N LEU A 297 -1.05 -12.25 9.37
CA LEU A 297 -2.05 -11.31 9.88
C LEU A 297 -2.79 -11.91 11.06
N LYS A 298 -2.89 -11.15 12.17
CA LYS A 298 -3.61 -11.55 13.38
C LYS A 298 -4.69 -10.55 13.71
N ASP A 299 -5.91 -11.04 13.87
CA ASP A 299 -6.99 -10.34 14.57
C ASP A 299 -6.96 -10.79 16.03
N ILE A 300 -6.56 -9.88 16.92
CA ILE A 300 -6.44 -10.13 18.36
C ILE A 300 -7.81 -10.36 19.00
N ASP A 301 -8.84 -9.64 18.55
CA ASP A 301 -10.18 -9.67 19.16
C ASP A 301 -10.91 -10.97 18.83
N MET A 302 -10.75 -11.45 17.59
CA MET A 302 -11.36 -12.67 17.08
C MET A 302 -10.47 -13.91 17.25
N GLY A 303 -9.22 -13.74 17.72
CA GLY A 303 -8.24 -14.82 17.86
C GLY A 303 -7.88 -15.49 16.53
N ARG A 304 -8.01 -14.77 15.40
CA ARG A 304 -7.72 -15.31 14.07
C ARG A 304 -6.26 -15.06 13.72
N ASP A 305 -5.58 -16.09 13.28
CA ASP A 305 -4.22 -16.03 12.73
C ASP A 305 -4.29 -16.57 11.29
N LYS A 306 -3.87 -15.76 10.31
CA LYS A 306 -3.84 -16.11 8.89
C LYS A 306 -2.46 -15.86 8.31
N GLN A 307 -1.98 -16.82 7.54
CA GLN A 307 -0.82 -16.66 6.68
C GLN A 307 -1.27 -16.68 5.23
N SER A 308 -0.68 -15.82 4.39
CA SER A 308 -0.99 -15.74 2.96
C SER A 308 0.24 -15.31 2.17
N ASN A 309 0.36 -15.79 0.95
CA ASN A 309 1.50 -15.55 0.08
C ASN A 309 1.02 -15.17 -1.32
N VAL A 310 1.57 -14.08 -1.84
CA VAL A 310 1.44 -13.71 -3.25
C VAL A 310 2.82 -13.47 -3.83
N LYS A 311 2.91 -13.43 -5.15
CA LYS A 311 4.00 -12.76 -5.86
C LYS A 311 3.40 -11.68 -6.76
N VAL A 312 4.05 -10.53 -6.79
CA VAL A 312 3.71 -9.42 -7.68
C VAL A 312 4.80 -9.29 -8.74
N ILE A 313 4.45 -8.76 -9.91
CA ILE A 313 5.43 -8.39 -10.92
C ILE A 313 6.42 -7.34 -10.39
N GLU A 314 7.64 -7.32 -10.93
CA GLU A 314 8.63 -6.28 -10.63
C GLU A 314 8.47 -5.13 -11.64
N ASP A 315 7.82 -4.05 -11.22
CA ASP A 315 7.65 -2.81 -11.96
C ASP A 315 7.57 -1.60 -11.00
N LYS A 316 8.10 -0.46 -11.45
CA LYS A 316 8.27 0.77 -10.67
C LYS A 316 6.96 1.41 -10.20
N ASP A 317 5.91 1.36 -11.01
CA ASP A 317 4.62 1.96 -10.68
C ASP A 317 3.67 0.92 -10.07
N MET A 318 3.74 -0.32 -10.58
CA MET A 318 2.80 -1.38 -10.20
C MET A 318 3.19 -2.12 -8.93
N THR A 319 4.47 -2.44 -8.67
CA THR A 319 4.86 -3.21 -7.48
C THR A 319 4.37 -2.57 -6.16
N PRO A 320 4.56 -1.25 -5.90
CA PRO A 320 4.08 -0.63 -4.67
C PRO A 320 2.55 -0.75 -4.52
N THR A 321 1.83 -0.50 -5.62
CA THR A 321 0.36 -0.56 -5.63
C THR A 321 -0.16 -1.99 -5.42
N LEU A 322 0.38 -2.96 -6.14
CA LEU A 322 -0.06 -4.36 -6.09
C LEU A 322 0.22 -4.99 -4.72
N ALA A 323 1.39 -4.71 -4.14
CA ALA A 323 1.74 -5.17 -2.79
C ALA A 323 0.81 -4.56 -1.72
N ALA A 324 0.56 -3.24 -1.79
CA ALA A 324 -0.35 -2.56 -0.86
C ALA A 324 -1.81 -3.03 -1.00
N THR A 325 -2.29 -3.22 -2.23
CA THR A 325 -3.63 -3.76 -2.52
C THR A 325 -3.78 -5.18 -1.96
N ALA A 326 -2.76 -6.04 -2.13
CA ALA A 326 -2.77 -7.39 -1.59
C ALA A 326 -2.82 -7.39 -0.05
N LEU A 327 -2.02 -6.53 0.61
CA LEU A 327 -2.07 -6.35 2.07
C LEU A 327 -3.44 -5.86 2.55
N TYR A 328 -4.02 -4.86 1.88
CA TYR A 328 -5.32 -4.28 2.23
C TYR A 328 -6.44 -5.33 2.16
N ASN A 329 -6.48 -6.10 1.07
CA ASN A 329 -7.42 -7.20 0.88
C ASN A 329 -7.24 -8.33 1.92
N MET A 330 -5.99 -8.67 2.27
CA MET A 330 -5.70 -9.67 3.29
C MET A 330 -6.10 -9.21 4.70
N LEU A 331 -5.95 -7.91 5.00
CA LEU A 331 -6.46 -7.33 6.24
C LEU A 331 -7.98 -7.43 6.30
N ASN A 332 -8.69 -6.93 5.29
CA ASN A 332 -10.17 -7.02 5.22
C ASN A 332 -10.67 -8.46 5.39
N LYS A 333 -10.07 -9.43 4.68
CA LYS A 333 -10.39 -10.86 4.82
C LYS A 333 -10.05 -11.48 6.18
N THR A 334 -9.10 -10.91 6.93
CA THR A 334 -8.72 -11.42 8.25
C THR A 334 -9.65 -10.86 9.32
N LEU A 335 -9.96 -9.57 9.23
CA LEU A 335 -10.83 -8.84 10.16
C LEU A 335 -12.32 -9.14 9.94
N ASP A 336 -12.75 -9.43 8.71
CA ASP A 336 -14.17 -9.71 8.37
C ASP A 336 -15.11 -8.55 8.78
N ARG A 337 -14.55 -7.34 8.76
CA ARG A 337 -15.20 -6.07 9.10
C ARG A 337 -14.42 -4.91 8.48
N SER A 338 -15.12 -3.85 8.14
CA SER A 338 -14.55 -2.51 7.96
C SER A 338 -14.80 -1.70 9.24
N GLY A 339 -13.97 -0.70 9.51
CA GLY A 339 -14.18 0.20 10.65
C GLY A 339 -12.91 0.59 11.40
N ALA A 340 -13.14 1.19 12.57
CA ALA A 340 -12.10 1.62 13.49
C ALA A 340 -11.24 0.47 14.06
N GLY A 341 -10.04 0.82 14.51
CA GLY A 341 -9.16 -0.08 15.25
C GLY A 341 -7.74 0.47 15.35
N THR A 342 -6.88 -0.27 16.05
CA THR A 342 -5.43 -0.10 16.01
C THR A 342 -4.77 -1.32 15.37
N ALA A 343 -3.82 -1.08 14.48
CA ALA A 343 -2.93 -2.09 13.93
C ALA A 343 -1.48 -1.79 14.35
N LYS A 344 -0.73 -2.82 14.67
CA LYS A 344 0.74 -2.81 14.70
C LYS A 344 1.21 -3.59 13.49
N ILE A 345 2.00 -2.96 12.63
CA ILE A 345 2.59 -3.59 11.44
C ILE A 345 4.10 -3.59 11.54
N THR A 346 4.72 -4.72 11.24
CA THR A 346 6.15 -4.87 10.99
C THR A 346 6.32 -5.35 9.56
N TYR A 347 7.20 -4.73 8.79
CA TYR A 347 7.54 -5.21 7.46
C TYR A 347 9.06 -5.20 7.23
N THR A 348 9.53 -6.19 6.48
CA THR A 348 10.94 -6.34 6.08
C THR A 348 11.01 -6.47 4.57
N ILE A 349 11.72 -5.54 3.93
CA ILE A 349 11.98 -5.51 2.48
C ILE A 349 13.45 -5.87 2.27
N SER A 350 13.71 -6.96 1.55
CA SER A 350 15.06 -7.48 1.30
C SER A 350 15.54 -7.14 -0.11
N PRO A 351 16.79 -6.66 -0.30
CA PRO A 351 17.36 -6.40 -1.63
C PRO A 351 17.92 -7.68 -2.28
N ARG A 352 17.92 -7.73 -3.61
CA ARG A 352 18.31 -8.89 -4.43
C ARG A 352 19.81 -9.09 -4.60
N ASN A 353 20.56 -8.00 -4.66
CA ASN A 353 22.02 -8.01 -4.83
C ASN A 353 22.81 -8.29 -3.54
N GLY A 354 22.18 -8.19 -2.36
CA GLY A 354 22.83 -8.37 -1.06
C GLY A 354 23.84 -7.27 -0.67
N GLU A 355 23.99 -6.24 -1.51
CA GLU A 355 24.89 -5.10 -1.26
C GLU A 355 24.27 -4.08 -0.30
N GLN A 356 22.96 -3.89 -0.38
CA GLN A 356 22.19 -3.10 0.56
C GLN A 356 21.71 -3.96 1.74
N LYS A 357 21.40 -3.34 2.87
CA LYS A 357 20.75 -4.00 4.02
C LYS A 357 19.24 -4.15 3.76
N SER A 358 18.63 -5.19 4.34
CA SER A 358 17.15 -5.25 4.39
C SER A 358 16.60 -4.12 5.25
N LEU A 359 15.58 -3.41 4.75
CA LEU A 359 14.86 -2.41 5.53
C LEU A 359 13.80 -3.11 6.36
N THR A 360 13.90 -3.03 7.68
CA THR A 360 12.84 -3.46 8.61
C THR A 360 12.30 -2.26 9.36
N ARG A 361 10.97 -2.10 9.39
CA ARG A 361 10.27 -1.07 10.15
C ARG A 361 9.07 -1.67 10.88
N THR A 362 8.81 -1.18 12.09
CA THR A 362 7.62 -1.49 12.89
C THR A 362 6.94 -0.19 13.26
N ASN A 363 5.65 -0.05 12.95
CA ASN A 363 4.85 1.13 13.31
C ASN A 363 3.45 0.71 13.80
N MET A 364 2.73 1.61 14.46
CA MET A 364 1.34 1.44 14.84
C MET A 364 0.46 2.50 14.19
N PHE A 365 -0.75 2.12 13.80
CA PHE A 365 -1.74 3.03 13.21
C PHE A 365 -3.06 2.89 13.96
N TYR A 366 -3.78 4.00 14.11
CA TYR A 366 -5.15 4.02 14.55
C TYR A 366 -5.98 4.73 13.48
N SER A 367 -7.15 4.19 13.19
CA SER A 367 -8.14 4.82 12.33
C SER A 367 -9.50 4.76 13.03
N SER A 368 -10.31 5.80 12.86
CA SER A 368 -11.74 5.79 13.22
C SER A 368 -12.64 5.28 12.10
N GLU A 369 -12.12 5.14 10.88
CA GLU A 369 -12.89 4.89 9.67
C GLU A 369 -12.54 3.52 9.06
N SER A 370 -11.28 3.34 8.69
CA SER A 370 -10.75 2.10 8.11
C SER A 370 -9.33 1.86 8.62
N ILE A 371 -9.15 0.89 9.52
CA ILE A 371 -7.82 0.51 9.99
C ILE A 371 -7.03 -0.25 8.92
N SER A 372 -7.70 -1.09 8.13
CA SER A 372 -7.07 -1.81 7.01
C SER A 372 -6.41 -0.85 6.02
N GLU A 373 -7.11 0.22 5.63
CA GLU A 373 -6.60 1.21 4.67
C GLU A 373 -5.47 2.05 5.28
N LYS A 374 -5.67 2.56 6.51
CA LYS A 374 -4.67 3.40 7.18
C LYS A 374 -3.33 2.68 7.40
N THR A 375 -3.37 1.36 7.54
CA THR A 375 -2.18 0.51 7.74
C THR A 375 -1.34 0.36 6.48
N VAL A 376 -1.94 0.41 5.27
CA VAL A 376 -1.20 0.20 4.01
C VAL A 376 -0.52 1.45 3.46
N ASP A 377 -0.86 2.64 3.97
CA ASP A 377 -0.29 3.92 3.52
C ASP A 377 1.25 3.96 3.61
N GLU A 378 1.83 3.71 4.80
CA GLU A 378 3.30 3.74 4.96
C GLU A 378 3.96 2.63 4.14
N PHE A 379 3.37 1.43 4.14
CA PHE A 379 3.88 0.28 3.41
C PHE A 379 4.00 0.55 1.90
N TYR A 380 2.96 1.14 1.28
CA TYR A 380 3.01 1.64 -0.09
C TYR A 380 4.16 2.65 -0.28
N ASN A 381 4.20 3.68 0.57
CA ASN A 381 5.15 4.78 0.43
C ASN A 381 6.61 4.33 0.53
N VAL A 382 6.91 3.36 1.40
CA VAL A 382 8.29 2.88 1.58
C VAL A 382 8.76 2.01 0.42
N ILE A 383 7.88 1.17 -0.16
CA ILE A 383 8.23 0.41 -1.38
C ILE A 383 8.46 1.38 -2.55
N ASP A 384 7.57 2.36 -2.74
CA ASP A 384 7.70 3.40 -3.76
C ASP A 384 9.01 4.18 -3.64
N VAL A 385 9.33 4.71 -2.45
CA VAL A 385 10.57 5.48 -2.24
C VAL A 385 11.82 4.61 -2.47
N LEU A 386 11.81 3.33 -2.10
CA LEU A 386 12.92 2.43 -2.39
C LEU A 386 13.09 2.20 -3.90
N MET A 387 12.03 1.83 -4.62
CA MET A 387 12.11 1.49 -6.04
C MET A 387 12.33 2.71 -6.96
N ASN A 388 11.76 3.86 -6.60
CA ASN A 388 11.80 5.09 -7.40
C ASN A 388 12.80 6.14 -6.86
N ASN A 389 13.78 5.72 -6.05
CA ASN A 389 14.86 6.59 -5.60
C ASN A 389 15.76 7.07 -6.77
N ARG A 390 16.41 8.22 -6.60
CA ARG A 390 17.24 8.87 -7.64
C ARG A 390 18.68 8.34 -7.75
N PHE A 391 19.10 7.40 -6.90
CA PHE A 391 20.50 7.04 -6.69
C PHE A 391 20.87 5.69 -7.29
N ILE A 392 20.07 4.65 -7.02
CA ILE A 392 20.32 3.26 -7.43
C ILE A 392 19.05 2.58 -7.90
N ASN A 393 19.18 1.55 -8.73
CA ASN A 393 18.08 0.63 -9.02
C ASN A 393 17.94 -0.36 -7.85
N TYR A 394 17.07 -0.08 -6.88
CA TYR A 394 16.86 -0.96 -5.71
C TYR A 394 15.97 -2.14 -6.10
N GLU A 395 16.59 -3.29 -6.38
CA GLU A 395 15.88 -4.51 -6.76
C GLU A 395 15.41 -5.28 -5.53
N ILE A 396 14.10 -5.43 -5.35
CA ILE A 396 13.53 -6.18 -4.23
C ILE A 396 13.64 -7.69 -4.52
N ALA A 397 14.13 -8.44 -3.55
CA ALA A 397 14.13 -9.90 -3.54
C ALA A 397 12.78 -10.44 -3.07
N ASP A 398 12.33 -9.98 -1.90
CA ASP A 398 11.10 -10.39 -1.22
C ASP A 398 10.66 -9.34 -0.18
N ILE A 399 9.40 -9.44 0.21
CA ILE A 399 8.79 -8.61 1.27
C ILE A 399 8.08 -9.53 2.26
N ASN A 400 8.33 -9.32 3.56
CA ASN A 400 7.64 -10.01 4.65
C ASN A 400 6.85 -8.98 5.45
N VAL A 401 5.61 -9.29 5.80
CA VAL A 401 4.72 -8.40 6.55
C VAL A 401 4.03 -9.17 7.66
N GLU A 402 4.19 -8.69 8.89
CA GLU A 402 3.49 -9.16 10.08
C GLU A 402 2.58 -8.05 10.60
N THR A 403 1.28 -8.32 10.77
CA THR A 403 0.32 -7.33 11.28
C THR A 403 -0.53 -7.91 12.40
N GLU A 404 -0.63 -7.17 13.51
CA GLU A 404 -1.51 -7.49 14.64
C GLU A 404 -2.55 -6.36 14.78
N VAL A 405 -3.84 -6.69 14.75
CA VAL A 405 -4.94 -5.72 14.74
C VAL A 405 -5.92 -5.97 15.89
N THR A 406 -6.46 -4.89 16.44
CA THR A 406 -7.52 -4.90 17.46
C THR A 406 -8.50 -3.75 17.25
N GLN A 407 -9.74 -3.91 17.73
CA GLN A 407 -10.74 -2.84 17.87
C GLN A 407 -10.37 -1.82 18.94
N ASP A 408 -9.51 -2.18 19.90
CA ASP A 408 -9.10 -1.29 20.98
C ASP A 408 -8.37 -0.07 20.44
N LYS A 409 -8.82 1.12 20.87
CA LYS A 409 -8.17 2.39 20.59
C LYS A 409 -6.91 2.55 21.45
N LYS A 410 -5.79 1.98 21.00
CA LYS A 410 -4.48 2.11 21.67
C LYS A 410 -3.80 3.45 21.31
N THR A 411 -4.43 4.55 21.70
CA THR A 411 -3.87 5.91 21.62
C THR A 411 -3.66 6.48 23.01
N ALA A 412 -2.60 7.24 23.24
CA ALA A 412 -2.38 7.98 24.47
C ALA A 412 -2.01 9.43 24.16
N LYS A 413 -2.57 10.37 24.94
CA LYS A 413 -2.22 11.79 24.83
C LYS A 413 -1.03 12.11 25.72
N LEU A 414 -0.08 12.87 25.21
CA LEU A 414 0.89 13.57 26.04
C LEU A 414 0.13 14.67 26.80
N VAL A 415 0.08 14.57 28.12
CA VAL A 415 -0.65 15.52 28.98
C VAL A 415 0.26 16.34 29.89
N ASP A 416 1.45 15.83 30.19
CA ASP A 416 2.49 16.54 30.93
C ASP A 416 3.89 16.04 30.52
N ALA A 417 4.89 16.91 30.59
CA ALA A 417 6.29 16.59 30.31
C ALA A 417 7.20 17.49 31.15
N ALA A 418 8.03 16.89 32.01
CA ALA A 418 8.89 17.60 32.95
C ALA A 418 10.36 17.15 32.79
N ALA A 419 11.29 18.11 32.71
CA ALA A 419 12.72 17.81 32.69
C ALA A 419 13.36 17.91 34.08
N SER A 420 14.27 16.98 34.38
CA SER A 420 15.08 16.97 35.61
C SER A 420 15.99 18.19 35.77
N SER A 421 16.31 18.89 34.69
CA SER A 421 16.97 20.20 34.72
C SER A 421 16.66 21.02 33.46
N THR A 422 16.46 22.32 33.64
CA THR A 422 16.41 23.32 32.56
C THR A 422 17.72 24.08 32.35
N VAL A 423 18.77 23.78 33.12
CA VAL A 423 20.12 24.35 32.94
C VAL A 423 21.13 23.22 32.80
N VAL A 424 21.79 23.19 31.67
CA VAL A 424 22.59 22.04 31.19
C VAL A 424 23.85 22.51 30.48
N SER A 425 24.76 21.59 30.22
CA SER A 425 25.95 21.77 29.38
C SER A 425 25.96 20.74 28.26
N PRO A 426 26.72 20.99 27.17
CA PRO A 426 26.96 19.99 26.12
C PRO A 426 27.46 18.67 26.71
N GLY A 427 26.84 17.55 26.35
CA GLY A 427 27.12 16.21 26.88
C GLY A 427 26.40 15.83 28.18
N ASP A 428 25.59 16.71 28.79
CA ASP A 428 24.75 16.32 29.95
C ASP A 428 23.54 15.49 29.50
N THR A 429 23.14 14.50 30.31
CA THR A 429 21.89 13.75 30.14
C THR A 429 20.79 14.33 31.01
N ILE A 430 19.68 14.71 30.39
CA ILE A 430 18.42 15.15 31.00
C ILE A 430 17.49 13.94 31.08
N VAL A 431 16.81 13.77 32.22
CA VAL A 431 15.67 12.84 32.31
C VAL A 431 14.41 13.66 32.06
N VAL A 432 13.60 13.24 31.08
CA VAL A 432 12.32 13.85 30.76
C VAL A 432 11.21 12.88 31.19
N ASP A 433 10.50 13.25 32.25
CA ASP A 433 9.34 12.53 32.77
C ASP A 433 8.12 12.90 31.94
N VAL A 434 7.67 11.99 31.07
CA VAL A 434 6.51 12.18 30.19
C VAL A 434 5.31 11.46 30.76
N THR A 435 4.24 12.20 31.05
CA THR A 435 2.96 11.63 31.47
C THR A 435 2.06 11.46 30.25
N LEU A 436 1.75 10.20 29.95
CA LEU A 436 0.77 9.81 28.95
C LEU A 436 -0.59 9.54 29.61
N GLU A 437 -1.67 9.94 28.94
CA GLU A 437 -3.06 9.60 29.28
C GLU A 437 -3.64 8.70 28.16
N PRO A 438 -3.59 7.36 28.34
CA PRO A 438 -4.22 6.41 27.42
C PRO A 438 -5.72 6.63 27.30
N TYR A 439 -6.29 6.31 26.13
CA TYR A 439 -7.73 6.46 25.90
C TYR A 439 -8.55 5.61 26.90
N ARG A 440 -9.22 6.30 27.84
CA ARG A 440 -9.98 5.69 28.97
C ARG A 440 -9.12 4.84 29.93
N GLY A 441 -7.79 5.00 29.92
CA GLY A 441 -6.88 4.36 30.87
C GLY A 441 -6.45 5.27 32.01
N GLU A 442 -5.72 4.72 32.97
CA GLU A 442 -4.98 5.49 33.98
C GLU A 442 -3.72 6.11 33.37
N LYS A 443 -3.24 7.21 33.96
CA LYS A 443 -2.04 7.90 33.49
C LYS A 443 -0.79 7.05 33.70
N VAL A 444 0.08 7.02 32.69
CA VAL A 444 1.32 6.24 32.68
C VAL A 444 2.50 7.19 32.50
N ASN A 445 3.50 7.09 33.37
CA ASN A 445 4.73 7.86 33.26
C ASN A 445 5.80 7.07 32.49
N LYS A 446 6.58 7.76 31.66
CA LYS A 446 7.74 7.22 30.95
C LYS A 446 8.93 8.18 31.12
N GLU A 447 10.08 7.64 31.48
CA GLU A 447 11.34 8.38 31.58
C GLU A 447 12.07 8.33 30.23
N VAL A 448 12.39 9.48 29.64
CA VAL A 448 13.19 9.59 28.42
C VAL A 448 14.55 10.20 28.75
N PHE A 449 15.63 9.50 28.41
CA PHE A 449 17.00 9.93 28.70
C PHE A 449 17.60 10.69 27.50
N PHE A 450 17.34 11.99 27.42
CA PHE A 450 17.88 12.84 26.35
C PHE A 450 19.30 13.31 26.70
N THR A 451 20.26 13.14 25.79
CA THR A 451 21.63 13.69 25.97
C THR A 451 21.81 14.91 25.08
N VAL A 452 22.29 16.02 25.66
CA VAL A 452 22.59 17.25 24.91
C VAL A 452 23.82 17.01 24.03
N PRO A 453 23.79 17.37 22.72
CA PRO A 453 24.94 17.19 21.84
C PRO A 453 26.21 17.81 22.39
N LYS A 454 27.35 17.13 22.21
CA LYS A 454 28.66 17.58 22.71
C LYS A 454 29.15 18.87 22.02
N ASP A 455 28.65 19.16 20.82
CA ASP A 455 28.92 20.36 20.02
C ASP A 455 27.78 21.40 20.07
N GLN A 456 26.75 21.18 20.91
CA GLN A 456 25.65 22.11 21.09
C GLN A 456 26.19 23.49 21.50
N PRO A 457 25.88 24.57 20.76
CA PRO A 457 26.33 25.91 21.14
C PRO A 457 25.71 26.37 22.46
N LEU A 458 26.31 27.38 23.10
CA LEU A 458 25.77 27.96 24.32
C LEU A 458 24.63 28.92 23.97
N GLY A 459 23.48 28.76 24.61
CA GLY A 459 22.27 29.51 24.24
C GLY A 459 21.02 29.02 24.97
N LYS A 460 19.88 29.67 24.66
CA LYS A 460 18.55 29.17 25.00
C LYS A 460 18.05 28.34 23.83
N TYR A 461 17.52 27.16 24.10
CA TYR A 461 16.96 26.26 23.10
C TYR A 461 15.58 25.78 23.54
N THR A 462 14.69 25.49 22.58
CA THR A 462 13.42 24.82 22.86
C THR A 462 13.62 23.32 22.74
N LEU A 463 13.39 22.58 23.82
CA LEU A 463 13.29 21.13 23.77
C LEU A 463 11.83 20.76 23.49
N GLU A 464 11.62 20.02 22.40
CA GLU A 464 10.35 19.44 21.99
C GLU A 464 10.22 18.04 22.62
N VAL A 465 9.02 17.70 23.09
CA VAL A 465 8.62 16.35 23.49
C VAL A 465 7.31 16.04 22.77
N ARG A 466 7.30 15.07 21.86
CA ARG A 466 6.13 14.79 21.00
C ARG A 466 5.91 13.31 20.77
N GLY A 467 4.70 12.97 20.28
CA GLY A 467 4.50 11.68 19.61
C GLY A 467 5.27 11.62 18.30
N GLY A 468 5.86 10.47 17.96
CA GLY A 468 6.67 10.33 16.75
C GLY A 468 5.90 10.54 15.44
N GLY A 469 4.58 10.32 15.46
CA GLY A 469 3.67 10.64 14.35
C GLY A 469 3.22 12.10 14.27
N GLU A 470 3.53 12.92 15.28
CA GLU A 470 3.21 14.35 15.30
C GLU A 470 4.34 15.14 14.62
N ILE A 471 3.96 16.12 13.80
CA ILE A 471 4.88 17.10 13.22
C ILE A 471 4.78 18.38 14.04
N PRO A 472 5.88 18.91 14.63
CA PRO A 472 5.83 20.16 15.39
C PRO A 472 5.15 21.29 14.59
N LEU A 473 4.22 21.98 15.25
CA LEU A 473 3.43 23.08 14.66
C LEU A 473 4.27 24.12 13.87
N PRO A 474 5.48 24.52 14.31
CA PRO A 474 6.31 25.45 13.54
C PRO A 474 6.62 24.96 12.12
N TYR A 475 7.03 23.69 11.96
CA TYR A 475 7.27 23.10 10.64
C TYR A 475 5.99 23.02 9.81
N VAL A 476 4.84 22.77 10.43
CA VAL A 476 3.52 22.78 9.73
C VAL A 476 3.19 24.17 9.19
N LEU A 477 3.46 25.24 9.95
CA LEU A 477 3.26 26.62 9.50
C LEU A 477 4.18 26.97 8.33
N GLU A 478 5.42 26.49 8.31
CA GLU A 478 6.31 26.64 7.16
C GLU A 478 5.81 25.87 5.93
N LYS A 479 5.37 24.61 6.08
CA LYS A 479 4.74 23.85 4.99
C LYS A 479 3.58 24.62 4.35
N GLN A 480 2.69 25.19 5.19
CA GLN A 480 1.52 25.95 4.74
C GLN A 480 1.88 27.28 4.08
N LYS A 481 2.87 28.03 4.62
CA LYS A 481 3.36 29.30 4.06
C LYS A 481 3.80 29.17 2.60
N TYR A 482 4.36 28.02 2.24
CA TYR A 482 4.82 27.72 0.88
C TYR A 482 3.85 26.84 0.07
N ASN A 483 2.67 26.53 0.62
CA ASN A 483 1.63 25.67 0.02
C ASN A 483 2.17 24.33 -0.52
N LEU A 484 3.07 23.70 0.24
CA LEU A 484 3.79 22.49 -0.18
C LEU A 484 2.95 21.23 0.10
N THR A 485 2.73 20.40 -0.93
CA THR A 485 2.26 19.03 -0.72
C THR A 485 3.41 18.15 -0.19
N ASP A 486 3.09 17.04 0.48
CA ASP A 486 4.13 16.12 0.97
C ASP A 486 5.02 15.56 -0.15
N GLU A 487 4.50 15.46 -1.38
CA GLU A 487 5.28 15.13 -2.57
C GLU A 487 6.33 16.22 -2.89
N VAL A 488 5.95 17.51 -2.84
CA VAL A 488 6.89 18.62 -3.06
C VAL A 488 7.92 18.69 -1.93
N LEU A 489 7.52 18.46 -0.67
CA LEU A 489 8.44 18.38 0.46
C LEU A 489 9.46 17.24 0.32
N ARG A 490 9.07 16.07 -0.22
CA ARG A 490 10.01 14.99 -0.55
C ARG A 490 11.02 15.39 -1.63
N ARG A 491 10.60 16.17 -2.65
CA ARG A 491 11.51 16.72 -3.67
C ARG A 491 12.44 17.81 -3.12
N LEU A 492 12.05 18.48 -2.04
CA LEU A 492 12.85 19.51 -1.37
C LEU A 492 13.84 18.93 -0.33
N LYS A 493 13.57 17.76 0.27
CA LYS A 493 14.56 17.04 1.07
C LYS A 493 15.71 16.54 0.17
N VAL A 494 16.88 17.16 0.31
CA VAL A 494 18.09 16.76 -0.41
C VAL A 494 18.85 15.71 0.39
N TYR A 495 18.81 14.47 -0.06
CA TYR A 495 19.67 13.39 0.46
C TYR A 495 21.01 13.37 -0.28
N LYS A 496 22.10 13.05 0.43
CA LYS A 496 23.45 13.00 -0.14
C LYS A 496 23.62 11.84 -1.11
N ASP A 497 23.27 10.64 -0.66
CA ASP A 497 23.33 9.38 -1.41
C ASP A 497 22.17 8.44 -1.01
N PHE A 498 22.20 7.19 -1.49
CA PHE A 498 21.21 6.18 -1.11
C PHE A 498 21.30 5.78 0.37
N ASN A 499 22.49 5.79 0.98
CA ASN A 499 22.66 5.37 2.37
C ASN A 499 22.05 6.40 3.32
N ASP A 500 22.22 7.71 3.06
CA ASP A 500 21.56 8.79 3.82
C ASP A 500 20.03 8.73 3.67
N LEU A 501 19.50 8.43 2.47
CA LEU A 501 18.07 8.16 2.27
C LEU A 501 17.58 6.91 3.04
N PHE A 502 18.33 5.80 2.97
CA PHE A 502 17.98 4.55 3.64
C PHE A 502 18.02 4.70 5.17
N ASP A 503 19.05 5.37 5.70
CA ASP A 503 19.17 5.69 7.11
C ASP A 503 18.04 6.62 7.58
N GLU A 504 17.66 7.63 6.79
CA GLU A 504 16.48 8.46 7.10
C GLU A 504 15.20 7.61 7.12
N LEU A 505 14.96 6.76 6.11
CA LEU A 505 13.80 5.86 6.08
C LEU A 505 13.78 4.94 7.30
N GLN A 506 14.92 4.40 7.72
CA GLN A 506 15.00 3.53 8.89
C GLN A 506 14.81 4.31 10.20
N LYS A 507 15.35 5.53 10.31
CA LYS A 507 15.30 6.40 11.51
C LYS A 507 14.11 7.38 11.52
N THR A 508 13.22 7.32 10.53
CA THR A 508 11.97 8.07 10.51
C THR A 508 11.10 7.62 11.67
N ASP A 509 10.66 8.58 12.48
CA ASP A 509 9.90 8.35 13.71
C ASP A 509 8.65 7.51 13.45
N THR A 510 8.25 6.72 14.45
CA THR A 510 7.04 5.89 14.39
C THR A 510 5.96 6.46 15.31
N ASN A 511 4.69 6.22 14.98
CA ASN A 511 3.56 6.82 15.69
C ASN A 511 3.47 6.34 17.15
N ASN A 512 4.10 5.20 17.48
CA ASN A 512 4.14 4.64 18.82
C ASN A 512 5.33 5.12 19.67
N GLN A 513 6.17 6.02 19.16
CA GLN A 513 7.31 6.59 19.88
C GLN A 513 6.97 7.87 20.63
N ILE A 514 7.65 8.09 21.75
CA ILE A 514 7.88 9.43 22.30
C ILE A 514 9.23 9.91 21.76
N VAL A 515 9.26 11.08 21.14
CA VAL A 515 10.46 11.72 20.58
C VAL A 515 10.79 12.97 21.39
N VAL A 516 12.08 13.12 21.74
CA VAL A 516 12.65 14.30 22.40
C VAL A 516 13.78 14.84 21.54
N GLU A 517 13.66 16.10 21.12
CA GLU A 517 14.61 16.75 20.20
C GLU A 517 14.73 18.26 20.48
N ILE A 518 15.84 18.87 20.09
CA ILE A 518 16.01 20.32 20.11
C ILE A 518 15.45 20.89 18.80
N LEU A 519 14.53 21.86 18.89
CA LEU A 519 14.04 22.58 17.70
C LEU A 519 15.10 23.53 17.14
N GLU A 520 15.07 23.71 15.82
CA GLU A 520 15.99 24.62 15.12
C GLU A 520 15.74 26.10 15.48
N ASP A 521 16.82 26.89 15.44
CA ASP A 521 16.78 28.32 15.78
C ASP A 521 15.87 29.09 14.81
N GLY A 522 14.92 29.84 15.35
CA GLY A 522 13.90 30.57 14.58
C GLY A 522 12.60 29.79 14.33
N VAL A 523 12.57 28.50 14.66
CA VAL A 523 11.44 27.58 14.43
C VAL A 523 10.68 27.26 15.74
N SER A 524 10.72 28.17 16.73
CA SER A 524 10.00 28.03 18.01
C SER A 524 8.81 28.98 18.13
N LEU A 525 7.68 28.48 18.63
CA LEU A 525 6.48 29.27 18.98
C LEU A 525 6.46 29.72 20.45
N VAL A 526 7.50 29.41 21.23
CA VAL A 526 7.63 29.85 22.62
C VAL A 526 8.10 31.31 22.64
N ASN A 527 7.17 32.25 22.52
CA ASN A 527 7.44 33.68 22.69
C ASN A 527 8.04 33.97 24.07
N GLU A 528 9.18 34.67 24.12
CA GLU A 528 9.89 35.00 25.38
C GLU A 528 9.10 35.93 26.34
N GLU A 529 7.96 36.51 25.92
CA GLU A 529 7.22 37.53 26.69
C GLU A 529 5.72 37.20 26.94
N ALA A 530 5.20 36.05 26.50
CA ALA A 530 3.75 35.81 26.42
C ALA A 530 3.12 35.06 27.62
N SER A 531 3.37 35.49 28.87
CA SER A 531 2.78 34.86 30.06
C SER A 531 1.33 35.29 30.40
N THR A 532 0.54 35.79 29.43
CA THR A 532 -0.90 36.10 29.61
C THR A 532 -1.69 36.13 28.29
N SER A 533 -2.25 35.00 27.85
CA SER A 533 -3.61 34.90 27.25
C SER A 533 -3.95 33.45 26.87
N SER A 534 -5.25 33.14 26.84
CA SER A 534 -5.75 31.77 26.89
C SER A 534 -6.07 31.15 25.51
N VAL A 535 -5.20 30.24 25.07
CA VAL A 535 -5.58 29.09 24.22
C VAL A 535 -5.43 27.83 25.08
N LYS A 536 -6.30 26.83 24.92
CA LYS A 536 -6.22 25.55 25.66
C LYS A 536 -5.11 24.63 25.10
N LYS A 537 -3.84 25.05 25.20
CA LYS A 537 -2.70 24.13 25.27
C LYS A 537 -2.63 23.50 26.67
N ALA A 538 -1.89 22.40 26.82
CA ALA A 538 -1.62 21.82 28.13
C ALA A 538 -0.94 22.86 29.04
N LYS A 539 -1.41 22.99 30.29
CA LYS A 539 -0.77 23.85 31.29
C LYS A 539 0.39 23.08 31.93
N LEU A 540 1.56 23.13 31.30
CA LEU A 540 2.79 22.60 31.86
C LEU A 540 3.30 23.56 32.94
N GLN A 541 3.44 23.09 34.18
CA GLN A 541 4.03 23.87 35.27
C GLN A 541 5.56 23.73 35.22
N GLY A 542 6.28 24.81 35.49
CA GLY A 542 7.69 24.72 35.87
C GLY A 542 7.79 23.92 37.17
N VAL A 543 8.64 22.89 37.16
CA VAL A 543 8.71 21.81 38.17
C VAL A 543 8.86 22.33 39.61
N GLU A 544 8.03 21.78 40.52
CA GLU A 544 8.37 21.65 41.94
C GLU A 544 9.31 20.46 42.13
N ASP A 545 10.51 20.69 42.68
CA ASP A 545 11.55 19.66 42.82
C ASP A 545 11.10 18.45 43.64
N LYS A 546 11.09 17.26 43.03
CA LYS A 546 11.05 15.97 43.76
C LYS A 546 12.48 15.45 44.00
N PRO A 547 12.81 14.95 45.21
CA PRO A 547 14.15 14.48 45.52
C PRO A 547 14.47 13.14 44.83
N SER A 548 15.58 13.07 44.12
CA SER A 548 16.06 11.87 43.41
C SER A 548 16.53 10.76 44.37
N PRO A 549 16.20 9.48 44.11
CA PRO A 549 16.84 8.34 44.75
C PRO A 549 18.24 8.03 44.17
N GLY A 550 19.22 7.88 45.07
CA GLY A 550 20.48 7.11 44.98
C GLY A 550 21.19 6.82 43.64
N ASP A 551 22.47 7.21 43.57
CA ASP A 551 23.45 6.88 42.52
C ASP A 551 23.40 5.45 41.96
N LEU A 552 23.25 5.32 40.63
CA LEU A 552 23.59 4.11 39.88
C LEU A 552 24.79 4.36 38.96
N LYS A 553 25.97 3.88 39.37
CA LYS A 553 27.20 3.93 38.56
C LYS A 553 27.09 2.95 37.37
N LYS A 554 27.15 3.48 36.15
CA LYS A 554 27.22 2.69 34.91
C LYS A 554 28.52 1.85 34.89
N LYS A 555 28.42 0.54 34.62
CA LYS A 555 29.60 -0.33 34.42
C LYS A 555 30.33 0.08 33.12
N LYS A 556 31.67 0.09 33.16
CA LYS A 556 32.53 0.22 31.97
C LYS A 556 32.43 -1.05 31.11
N GLY A 557 32.31 -0.90 29.79
CA GLY A 557 32.56 -1.99 28.84
C GLY A 557 31.68 -2.01 27.58
N SER A 558 31.90 -1.06 26.66
CA SER A 558 31.61 -1.20 25.22
C SER A 558 32.45 -0.15 24.47
N GLU A 559 33.04 -0.52 23.34
CA GLU A 559 34.15 0.23 22.71
C GLU A 559 33.66 1.41 21.85
N ASP A 560 34.33 2.56 21.96
CA ASP A 560 34.17 3.72 21.08
C ASP A 560 34.93 3.49 19.77
N LEU A 561 34.23 3.49 18.62
CA LEU A 561 34.84 3.67 17.29
C LEU A 561 33.88 4.39 16.32
N SER A 562 33.95 5.72 16.28
CA SER A 562 33.68 6.50 15.07
C SER A 562 34.29 7.89 15.20
N ASP A 563 35.48 8.08 14.63
CA ASP A 563 36.08 9.40 14.40
C ASP A 563 35.89 9.71 12.91
N GLY A 564 35.19 10.81 12.60
CA GLY A 564 34.72 11.14 11.26
C GLY A 564 34.01 12.49 11.26
N LYS A 565 34.65 13.50 10.68
CA LYS A 565 34.16 14.89 10.68
C LYS A 565 33.34 15.21 9.43
N ASP A 566 32.59 16.30 9.56
CA ASP A 566 31.96 17.09 8.50
C ASP A 566 30.69 16.48 7.88
N ASP A 567 29.65 16.35 8.71
CA ASP A 567 28.25 16.33 8.27
C ASP A 567 27.49 17.55 8.79
N GLU A 568 26.49 17.99 8.02
CA GLU A 568 25.57 19.08 8.39
C GLU A 568 24.88 18.73 9.71
N LYS A 569 24.69 19.73 10.58
CA LYS A 569 24.16 19.56 11.94
C LYS A 569 22.74 18.97 11.96
N LYS A 570 22.62 17.65 11.89
CA LYS A 570 21.41 16.93 12.28
C LYS A 570 21.32 17.00 13.81
N ASN A 571 20.30 17.68 14.34
CA ASN A 571 20.06 17.73 15.78
C ASN A 571 19.91 16.31 16.33
N GLU A 572 20.63 15.96 17.41
CA GLU A 572 20.43 14.65 18.04
C GLU A 572 19.02 14.59 18.62
N LYS A 573 18.27 13.55 18.23
CA LYS A 573 16.96 13.20 18.77
C LYS A 573 17.04 11.90 19.55
N THR A 574 16.27 11.79 20.63
CA THR A 574 16.08 10.55 21.39
C THR A 574 14.65 10.09 21.21
N ALA A 575 14.44 8.81 20.88
CA ALA A 575 13.13 8.21 20.77
C ALA A 575 13.02 6.96 21.65
N ILE A 576 11.86 6.74 22.27
CA ILE A 576 11.53 5.48 22.96
C ILE A 576 10.18 4.93 22.48
N ASP A 577 10.11 3.62 22.28
CA ASP A 577 8.88 2.93 21.90
C ASP A 577 7.88 2.84 23.06
N THR A 578 6.60 2.91 22.73
CA THR A 578 5.49 2.65 23.65
C THR A 578 4.48 1.67 23.04
N GLU A 579 3.54 1.20 23.86
CA GLU A 579 2.42 0.34 23.47
C GLU A 579 1.21 1.12 22.92
N TYR A 580 1.32 2.45 22.82
CA TYR A 580 0.27 3.37 22.40
C TYR A 580 0.75 4.21 21.22
N ILE A 581 -0.18 4.64 20.38
CA ILE A 581 0.06 5.75 19.46
C ILE A 581 0.02 7.05 20.26
N VAL A 582 1.15 7.74 20.32
CA VAL A 582 1.34 8.95 21.13
C VAL A 582 0.81 10.16 20.37
N GLN A 583 -0.03 10.97 21.01
CA GLN A 583 -0.66 12.14 20.42
C GLN A 583 -0.32 13.42 21.19
N GLY A 584 -0.05 14.50 20.47
CA GLY A 584 0.28 15.82 21.00
C GLY A 584 1.75 16.09 21.28
N ASP A 585 2.02 17.37 21.57
CA ASP A 585 3.32 18.01 21.76
C ASP A 585 3.44 18.71 23.13
N GLY A 586 4.68 18.86 23.60
CA GLY A 586 5.08 19.64 24.76
C GLY A 586 6.40 20.35 24.49
N GLN A 587 6.54 21.59 24.97
CA GLN A 587 7.72 22.42 24.75
C GLN A 587 8.18 23.06 26.06
N PHE A 588 9.49 23.06 26.30
CA PHE A 588 10.09 23.87 27.37
C PHE A 588 11.49 24.37 26.99
N THR A 589 11.89 25.50 27.57
CA THR A 589 13.19 26.10 27.29
C THR A 589 14.28 25.49 28.16
N ILE A 590 15.37 25.03 27.52
CA ILE A 590 16.62 24.67 28.19
C ILE A 590 17.66 25.78 27.95
N GLN A 591 18.49 26.04 28.97
CA GLN A 591 19.61 26.96 28.89
C GLN A 591 20.91 26.14 28.87
N VAL A 592 21.56 26.09 27.71
CA VAL A 592 22.87 25.46 27.52
C VAL A 592 23.96 26.45 27.91
N MET A 593 24.80 26.08 28.88
CA MET A 593 25.87 26.91 29.46
C MET A 593 27.18 26.14 29.61
N SER A 594 28.27 26.86 29.85
CA SER A 594 29.54 26.23 30.26
C SER A 594 29.34 25.43 31.55
N VAL A 595 30.09 24.34 31.73
CA VAL A 595 30.00 23.46 32.93
C VAL A 595 30.11 24.28 34.23
N LYS A 596 31.03 25.25 34.28
CA LYS A 596 31.24 26.12 35.44
C LYS A 596 30.03 27.00 35.75
N ASP A 597 29.38 27.53 34.72
CA ASP A 597 28.22 28.42 34.89
C ASP A 597 26.95 27.63 35.22
N ARG A 598 26.79 26.44 34.62
CA ARG A 598 25.73 25.48 34.93
C ARG A 598 25.82 25.02 36.38
N ASP A 599 27.00 24.60 36.85
CA ASP A 599 27.19 24.17 38.24
C ASP A 599 26.88 25.30 39.24
N LYS A 600 27.30 26.53 38.91
CA LYS A 600 26.98 27.73 39.69
C LYS A 600 25.47 28.06 39.70
N ALA A 601 24.78 27.90 38.57
CA ALA A 601 23.35 28.13 38.46
C ALA A 601 22.53 27.08 39.22
N LEU A 602 22.91 25.80 39.12
CA LEU A 602 22.30 24.70 39.88
C LEU A 602 22.54 24.88 41.38
N ALA A 603 23.75 25.24 41.81
CA ALA A 603 24.04 25.52 43.22
C ALA A 603 23.25 26.72 43.77
N LYS A 604 22.99 27.75 42.95
CA LYS A 604 22.12 28.89 43.31
C LYS A 604 20.67 28.43 43.49
N ARG A 605 20.09 27.71 42.51
CA ARG A 605 18.72 27.17 42.59
C ARG A 605 18.54 26.23 43.78
N ALA A 606 19.49 25.33 44.02
CA ALA A 606 19.45 24.40 45.16
C ALA A 606 19.54 25.10 46.53
N LYS A 607 20.07 26.34 46.59
CA LYS A 607 20.03 27.18 47.80
C LYS A 607 18.66 27.87 47.94
N GLU A 608 18.12 28.40 46.84
CA GLU A 608 16.82 29.08 46.79
C GLU A 608 15.67 28.11 47.13
N ALA A 609 15.65 26.90 46.56
CA ALA A 609 14.67 25.86 46.89
C ALA A 609 14.73 25.45 48.38
N LYS A 610 15.93 25.32 48.96
CA LYS A 610 16.11 25.06 50.41
C LYS A 610 15.66 26.20 51.30
N GLU A 611 15.58 27.43 50.79
CA GLU A 611 15.03 28.59 51.50
C GLU A 611 13.50 28.65 51.35
N GLN A 612 12.94 28.30 50.18
CA GLN A 612 11.48 28.16 49.98
C GLN A 612 10.87 27.06 50.86
N VAL A 613 11.41 25.83 50.84
CA VAL A 613 10.91 24.71 51.68
C VAL A 613 10.93 25.07 53.17
N LYS A 614 11.92 25.88 53.61
CA LYS A 614 11.97 26.41 54.99
C LYS A 614 10.90 27.47 55.27
N MET A 615 10.51 28.27 54.29
CA MET A 615 9.41 29.24 54.44
C MET A 615 8.05 28.55 54.40
N GLU A 616 7.84 27.56 53.54
CA GLU A 616 6.59 26.78 53.48
C GLU A 616 6.36 26.00 54.77
N HIS A 617 7.38 25.28 55.26
CA HIS A 617 7.32 24.61 56.55
C HIS A 617 7.10 25.60 57.72
N LYS A 618 7.51 26.87 57.58
CA LYS A 618 7.20 27.92 58.58
C LYS A 618 5.74 28.41 58.47
N LEU A 619 5.23 28.55 57.25
CA LEU A 619 3.84 28.94 56.97
C LEU A 619 2.84 27.85 57.40
N GLU A 620 3.15 26.57 57.19
CA GLU A 620 2.33 25.45 57.72
C GLU A 620 2.28 25.44 59.25
N LEU A 621 3.41 25.73 59.92
CA LEU A 621 3.45 25.86 61.38
C LEU A 621 2.65 27.08 61.88
N GLU A 622 2.64 28.19 61.14
CA GLU A 622 1.86 29.39 61.46
C GLU A 622 0.34 29.17 61.21
N ASP A 623 -0.07 28.45 60.16
CA ASP A 623 -1.49 28.10 59.91
C ASP A 623 -2.04 27.07 60.92
N GLN A 624 -1.19 26.14 61.40
CA GLN A 624 -1.53 25.29 62.55
C GLN A 624 -1.65 26.08 63.86
N GLY A 625 -0.97 27.22 63.98
CA GLY A 625 -1.15 28.19 65.07
C GLY A 625 -2.53 28.87 65.03
N ASN A 626 -2.89 29.46 63.88
CA ASN A 626 -4.17 30.20 63.72
C ASN A 626 -5.42 29.31 63.90
N LYS A 627 -5.33 27.99 63.68
CA LYS A 627 -6.42 27.04 63.98
C LYS A 627 -6.62 26.73 65.47
N LYS A 628 -5.74 27.19 66.37
CA LYS A 628 -5.95 27.09 67.83
C LYS A 628 -6.71 28.29 68.42
N ASP A 629 -6.46 29.50 67.94
CA ASP A 629 -7.05 30.71 68.54
C ASP A 629 -8.52 30.94 68.16
N SER A 630 -8.98 30.36 67.05
CA SER A 630 -10.39 30.43 66.61
C SER A 630 -11.38 29.53 67.39
N LYS A 631 -10.91 28.74 68.39
CA LYS A 631 -11.77 27.86 69.22
C LYS A 631 -12.07 28.38 70.63
N ALA A 632 -11.55 29.52 71.04
CA ALA A 632 -11.73 30.06 72.40
C ALA A 632 -13.04 30.85 72.62
N SER A 633 -13.80 31.18 71.57
CA SER A 633 -14.91 32.15 71.65
C SER A 633 -16.22 31.69 71.00
N GLN A 634 -16.72 30.49 71.36
CA GLN A 634 -18.16 30.18 71.31
C GLN A 634 -18.48 28.88 72.08
N ASN A 635 -18.83 29.00 73.36
CA ASN A 635 -19.44 27.89 74.09
C ASN A 635 -20.32 28.38 75.26
N LYS A 636 -21.59 28.71 74.96
CA LYS A 636 -22.63 28.81 75.99
C LYS A 636 -24.03 28.60 75.41
N LYS A 637 -24.75 27.65 76.04
CA LYS A 637 -26.19 27.32 75.97
C LYS A 637 -26.69 26.32 74.91
N ASP A 638 -26.93 25.11 75.43
CA ASP A 638 -28.18 24.32 75.37
C ASP A 638 -28.68 23.80 74.00
N LYS A 639 -28.77 22.47 73.78
CA LYS A 639 -29.83 21.52 74.24
C LYS A 639 -31.23 21.90 73.75
N SER A 640 -32.06 21.02 73.17
CA SER A 640 -31.93 19.59 72.80
C SER A 640 -33.21 19.06 72.12
N VAL A 641 -33.12 18.05 71.23
CA VAL A 641 -34.17 16.99 70.97
C VAL A 641 -35.45 17.48 70.21
N ASN A 642 -36.13 16.76 69.29
CA ASN A 642 -36.19 15.33 68.92
C ASN A 642 -36.50 15.01 67.42
N LYS A 643 -36.30 13.72 67.11
CA LYS A 643 -36.47 12.81 65.95
C LYS A 643 -37.80 12.79 65.09
N PRO A 644 -38.01 11.86 64.10
CA PRO A 644 -38.45 12.21 62.73
C PRO A 644 -39.61 11.37 62.12
N SER A 645 -39.86 11.45 60.81
CA SER A 645 -40.59 10.42 60.03
C SER A 645 -40.18 10.35 58.54
N LYS A 646 -40.45 9.20 57.89
CA LYS A 646 -40.16 8.87 56.47
C LYS A 646 -41.41 9.11 55.60
N GLU A 647 -41.25 9.32 54.27
CA GLU A 647 -41.68 8.40 53.18
C GLU A 647 -41.62 9.03 51.76
N LYS A 648 -41.86 8.19 50.74
CA LYS A 648 -41.86 8.39 49.26
C LYS A 648 -43.03 7.53 48.70
N PRO A 649 -43.37 7.52 47.39
CA PRO A 649 -43.37 8.56 46.33
C PRO A 649 -44.70 8.57 45.50
N SER A 650 -44.85 9.41 44.45
CA SER A 650 -45.39 9.03 43.10
C SER A 650 -45.70 10.24 42.18
N LYS A 651 -45.97 9.94 40.89
CA LYS A 651 -46.29 10.81 39.73
C LYS A 651 -47.67 11.52 39.91
N ASP A 652 -48.06 12.60 39.20
CA ASP A 652 -48.31 12.71 37.74
C ASP A 652 -48.56 14.19 37.28
N LYS A 653 -48.69 14.40 35.95
CA LYS A 653 -49.19 15.62 35.23
C LYS A 653 -50.64 15.36 34.73
N PRO A 654 -51.45 16.31 34.16
CA PRO A 654 -51.09 17.51 33.38
C PRO A 654 -52.06 18.75 33.46
N ALA A 655 -51.86 19.69 32.51
CA ALA A 655 -52.82 20.64 31.89
C ALA A 655 -53.14 22.01 32.55
N GLY A 656 -53.29 23.05 31.70
CA GLY A 656 -53.69 24.42 32.03
C GLY A 656 -53.25 25.48 30.99
N ASP A 657 -54.20 26.06 30.25
CA ASP A 657 -54.04 27.04 29.14
C ASP A 657 -53.55 28.45 29.60
N ALA A 658 -52.58 29.10 28.92
CA ALA A 658 -52.73 30.08 27.81
C ALA A 658 -53.00 31.56 28.27
N PRO A 659 -53.07 32.58 27.38
CA PRO A 659 -52.00 33.09 26.51
C PRO A 659 -51.85 34.63 26.51
N SER A 660 -50.79 35.18 25.87
CA SER A 660 -50.86 36.53 25.28
C SER A 660 -49.85 36.78 24.15
N ASN A 661 -50.37 37.42 23.09
CA ASN A 661 -49.81 38.12 21.92
C ASN A 661 -48.39 38.76 22.08
N GLU A 662 -47.63 39.10 21.02
CA GLU A 662 -48.09 39.66 19.74
C GLU A 662 -47.17 39.44 18.50
N LYS A 663 -47.69 39.83 17.33
CA LYS A 663 -47.48 39.36 15.93
C LYS A 663 -46.17 39.70 15.18
N PRO A 664 -45.99 39.14 13.94
CA PRO A 664 -44.78 39.24 13.09
C PRO A 664 -44.98 39.99 11.74
N SER A 665 -43.92 39.98 10.91
CA SER A 665 -43.83 40.29 9.47
C SER A 665 -42.46 39.79 8.91
N ASN A 666 -42.09 39.78 7.62
CA ASN A 666 -42.70 39.44 6.31
C ASN A 666 -41.51 39.36 5.28
N ASP A 667 -41.47 38.54 4.20
CA ASP A 667 -42.18 37.30 3.87
C ASP A 667 -41.56 36.58 2.63
N LYS A 668 -41.57 35.24 2.62
CA LYS A 668 -41.80 34.34 1.44
C LYS A 668 -40.86 34.34 0.18
N PRO A 669 -41.03 33.38 -0.80
CA PRO A 669 -39.90 32.61 -1.33
C PRO A 669 -39.95 32.38 -2.89
N SER A 670 -39.73 31.13 -3.36
CA SER A 670 -39.73 30.61 -4.75
C SER A 670 -38.41 30.85 -5.52
N ASN A 671 -37.97 30.09 -6.53
CA ASN A 671 -38.26 28.73 -7.06
C ASN A 671 -36.99 28.27 -7.86
N ASP A 672 -36.85 27.13 -8.57
CA ASP A 672 -37.75 26.06 -9.05
C ASP A 672 -36.98 24.71 -9.22
N GLN A 673 -37.52 23.74 -9.98
CA GLN A 673 -36.82 22.55 -10.53
C GLN A 673 -36.44 22.72 -12.04
N VAL A 674 -36.11 21.59 -12.70
CA VAL A 674 -35.84 21.33 -14.14
C VAL A 674 -34.34 21.38 -14.48
N GLU A 675 -33.72 20.36 -15.10
CA GLU A 675 -34.21 19.14 -15.78
C GLU A 675 -33.43 17.87 -15.37
#